data_AF-K5CHG9-F1
#
_entry.id   AF-K5CHG9-F1
#
_cell.length_a   1.000
_cell.length_b   1.000
_cell.length_c   1.000
_cell.angle_alpha   90.00
_cell.angle_beta   90.00
_cell.angle_gamma   90.00
#
_symmetry.space_group_name_H-M   'P 1'
#
loop_
_entity.id
_entity.type
_entity.pdbx_description
1 polymer ?
#
loop_
_entity_poly.entity_id
_entity_poly.type
_entity_poly.pdbx_seq_one_letter_code
_entity_poly.pdbx_strand_id
1 'polypeptide(L)'
;MRKYLFILAMISAVVQYISAQSRSIIFEQSRSWTKAVKKAKAEKKLIFVDCYASWCGPCKRLATQVFTQDKVADFFNEHFINVQFDMEKDPDGKARLQPWGVASFPTLMFIDPATEQPVGKLVGAGDADWLIEGAKSVLDPSKRIDALAERYNKGERSEAFILDFIKALNQAGMTAQVQQVVKEWLESLPMDRLATKEIWPIIMQFENDPLSKTLLAVKEHMERFYAIPLENQRAMVDAKLAGAMVQTAMEFSTSPNLAAYNQARYNAFVDYLAQMPDSPGKAAASVWLNTSLLSRQGNWKQMLAVMRAVKEENILPEQIYGQYFVFFMKSLTQMKEKEAAVAEGSKWLDELIAGEKAETPDAYRMRASLYAAKATLWQEVGKNSEVKKAQKEMEKYVELLKKTAAEPAQGNPLQGNPTLQAGIPADGKAVLNYEERVGVPVVKVMINGHTYSFLFDTCAGYTCVSDKLVNTEKLTYQQTGNTVIGMQGTLNMAAVPELTMGGLTLKNQVAAVMSEQNPAFQTLGIDGIIGAPIINNYVVTIDSRSKMITLSGETDATIVRWDTLSLHGSDPLLAIKVQGKDELYDVPALFDTGNGTGAIALPSAQGFEEWAKAGVIGHVEKGEGFNAVMIGGISKTTDKLYRGSLTGFHIGDGAFKEMSIMTGGMDYLLMPFKISDLGKMTLDYPRKRFNFTAYPDANVWAGDRRPVLTGVVDGVLKVAAVWGDEAAKSLKVGDTIAAIGDKTLENLPTNAPNIDVLIGQSGAATVKVKDAKGKEKELPVGMFLVR
;
A
#
# COMPACT_ATOMS: atom_id res chain seq x y z
N MET A 1 -22.17 -23.88 -73.82
CA MET A 1 -22.60 -22.70 -73.03
C MET A 1 -23.59 -23.03 -71.92
N ARG A 2 -24.70 -23.75 -72.18
CA ARG A 2 -25.75 -24.06 -71.16
C ARG A 2 -25.26 -24.81 -69.89
N LYS A 3 -24.28 -25.72 -70.00
CA LYS A 3 -23.68 -26.43 -68.85
C LYS A 3 -22.80 -25.55 -67.96
N TYR A 4 -22.16 -24.52 -68.53
CA TYR A 4 -21.30 -23.60 -67.78
C TYR A 4 -22.10 -22.53 -67.03
N LEU A 5 -23.27 -22.14 -67.56
CA LEU A 5 -24.22 -21.24 -66.89
C LEU A 5 -24.85 -21.88 -65.64
N PHE A 6 -25.11 -23.18 -65.64
CA PHE A 6 -25.65 -23.90 -64.49
C PHE A 6 -24.62 -24.07 -63.37
N ILE A 7 -23.34 -24.27 -63.72
CA ILE A 7 -22.23 -24.34 -62.75
C ILE A 7 -21.95 -22.96 -62.16
N LEU A 8 -22.02 -21.87 -62.95
CA LEU A 8 -21.90 -20.50 -62.41
C LEU A 8 -23.05 -20.15 -61.45
N ALA A 9 -24.29 -20.57 -61.74
CA ALA A 9 -25.44 -20.34 -60.86
C ALA A 9 -25.36 -21.14 -59.54
N MET A 10 -24.84 -22.39 -59.59
CA MET A 10 -24.58 -23.20 -58.40
C MET A 10 -23.42 -22.63 -57.55
N ILE A 11 -22.36 -22.11 -58.17
CA ILE A 11 -21.26 -21.45 -57.46
C ILE A 11 -21.73 -20.14 -56.81
N SER A 12 -22.59 -19.37 -57.49
CA SER A 12 -23.23 -18.17 -56.92
C SER A 12 -24.11 -18.50 -55.69
N ALA A 13 -24.87 -19.58 -55.73
CA ALA A 13 -25.72 -20.01 -54.61
C ALA A 13 -24.90 -20.55 -53.42
N VAL A 14 -23.77 -21.22 -53.68
CA VAL A 14 -22.86 -21.73 -52.64
C VAL A 14 -22.05 -20.59 -52.00
N VAL A 15 -21.67 -19.55 -52.76
CA VAL A 15 -21.02 -18.35 -52.20
C VAL A 15 -21.98 -17.54 -51.31
N GLN A 16 -23.29 -17.55 -51.61
CA GLN A 16 -24.31 -16.94 -50.73
C GLN A 16 -24.59 -17.75 -49.46
N TYR A 17 -24.35 -19.07 -49.45
CA TYR A 17 -24.48 -19.91 -48.26
C TYR A 17 -23.24 -19.92 -47.35
N ILE A 18 -22.05 -19.58 -47.87
CA ILE A 18 -20.80 -19.55 -47.09
C ILE A 18 -20.64 -18.24 -46.29
N SER A 19 -21.50 -17.24 -46.49
CA SER A 19 -21.64 -16.11 -45.57
C SER A 19 -22.57 -16.46 -44.40
N ALA A 20 -22.27 -17.54 -43.68
CA ALA A 20 -22.69 -17.64 -42.29
C ALA A 20 -21.92 -16.54 -41.55
N GLN A 21 -22.58 -15.39 -41.43
CA GLN A 21 -22.06 -14.16 -40.85
C GLN A 21 -21.53 -14.46 -39.44
N SER A 22 -20.22 -14.33 -39.21
CA SER A 22 -19.75 -13.99 -37.87
C SER A 22 -20.31 -12.61 -37.55
N ARG A 23 -21.41 -12.55 -36.80
CA ARG A 23 -22.03 -11.28 -36.42
C ARG A 23 -21.22 -10.67 -35.30
N SER A 24 -21.06 -9.35 -35.33
CA SER A 24 -20.43 -8.60 -34.25
C SER A 24 -21.36 -7.50 -33.73
N ILE A 25 -21.07 -6.99 -32.52
CA ILE A 25 -21.69 -5.76 -32.06
C ILE A 25 -21.41 -4.65 -33.09
N ILE A 26 -22.48 -4.02 -33.57
CA ILE A 26 -22.42 -2.95 -34.56
C ILE A 26 -22.21 -1.64 -33.81
N PHE A 27 -20.96 -1.20 -33.75
CA PHE A 27 -20.59 0.09 -33.16
C PHE A 27 -20.83 1.24 -34.13
N GLU A 28 -21.36 2.35 -33.61
CA GLU A 28 -21.55 3.60 -34.33
C GLU A 28 -20.21 4.15 -34.87
N GLN A 29 -20.07 4.17 -36.20
CA GLN A 29 -18.83 4.57 -36.88
C GLN A 29 -18.46 6.04 -36.64
N SER A 30 -19.46 6.89 -36.41
CA SER A 30 -19.23 8.31 -36.22
C SER A 30 -18.51 8.65 -34.92
N ARG A 31 -18.50 7.72 -33.94
CA ARG A 31 -17.96 7.92 -32.58
C ARG A 31 -18.26 9.32 -32.05
N SER A 32 -19.50 9.76 -32.23
CA SER A 32 -19.97 11.08 -31.82
C SER A 32 -21.04 10.88 -30.77
N TRP A 33 -20.78 11.37 -29.57
CA TRP A 33 -21.73 11.24 -28.47
C TRP A 33 -23.05 11.91 -28.76
N THR A 34 -23.01 13.14 -29.29
CA THR A 34 -24.23 13.90 -29.62
C THR A 34 -25.11 13.12 -30.60
N LYS A 35 -24.51 12.43 -31.58
CA LYS A 35 -25.25 11.57 -32.52
C LYS A 35 -25.78 10.32 -31.84
N ALA A 36 -24.98 9.67 -30.99
CA ALA A 36 -25.41 8.50 -30.23
C ALA A 36 -26.60 8.81 -29.32
N VAL A 37 -26.56 9.92 -28.57
CA VAL A 37 -27.68 10.39 -27.73
C VAL A 37 -28.92 10.69 -28.57
N LYS A 38 -28.77 11.40 -29.69
CA LYS A 38 -29.91 11.69 -30.58
C LYS A 38 -30.56 10.40 -31.11
N LYS A 39 -29.76 9.43 -31.53
CA LYS A 39 -30.24 8.12 -32.02
C LYS A 39 -30.91 7.33 -30.89
N ALA A 40 -30.29 7.27 -29.72
CA ALA A 40 -30.81 6.58 -28.54
C ALA A 40 -32.15 7.14 -28.06
N LYS A 41 -32.31 8.48 -28.06
CA LYS A 41 -33.60 9.13 -27.77
C LYS A 41 -34.68 8.77 -28.80
N ALA A 42 -34.32 8.74 -30.09
CA ALA A 42 -35.27 8.41 -31.17
C ALA A 42 -35.70 6.93 -31.13
N GLU A 43 -34.77 6.01 -30.85
CA GLU A 43 -35.02 4.57 -30.78
C GLU A 43 -35.49 4.10 -29.40
N LYS A 44 -35.51 4.97 -28.39
CA LYS A 44 -35.86 4.67 -26.99
C LYS A 44 -35.01 3.53 -26.39
N LYS A 45 -33.71 3.54 -26.67
CA LYS A 45 -32.73 2.55 -26.19
C LYS A 45 -31.71 3.21 -25.27
N LEU A 46 -31.16 2.44 -24.33
CA LEU A 46 -29.95 2.85 -23.60
C LEU A 46 -28.74 2.88 -24.55
N ILE A 47 -27.71 3.61 -24.16
CA ILE A 47 -26.44 3.63 -24.87
C ILE A 47 -25.49 2.67 -24.17
N PHE A 48 -25.01 1.66 -24.90
CA PHE A 48 -23.89 0.84 -24.47
C PHE A 48 -22.60 1.50 -24.96
N VAL A 49 -21.65 1.70 -24.06
CA VAL A 49 -20.35 2.28 -24.38
C VAL A 49 -19.25 1.31 -23.96
N ASP A 50 -18.51 0.81 -24.95
CA ASP A 50 -17.21 0.18 -24.71
C ASP A 50 -16.18 1.28 -24.43
N CYS A 51 -15.91 1.53 -23.14
CA CYS A 51 -14.85 2.41 -22.70
C CYS A 51 -13.54 1.63 -22.70
N TYR A 52 -12.79 1.76 -23.79
CA TYR A 52 -11.56 1.01 -24.01
C TYR A 52 -10.35 1.94 -24.14
N ALA A 53 -9.17 1.34 -24.19
CA ALA A 53 -7.95 2.01 -24.62
C ALA A 53 -7.23 1.14 -25.66
N SER A 54 -6.64 1.77 -26.69
CA SER A 54 -5.97 1.05 -27.80
C SER A 54 -4.90 0.04 -27.35
N TRP A 55 -4.28 0.24 -26.18
CA TRP A 55 -3.23 -0.61 -25.62
C TRP A 55 -3.76 -1.72 -24.70
N CYS A 56 -5.03 -1.64 -24.28
CA CYS A 56 -5.62 -2.55 -23.33
C CYS A 56 -5.80 -3.96 -23.92
N GLY A 57 -4.96 -4.90 -23.48
CA GLY A 57 -5.01 -6.30 -23.88
C GLY A 57 -6.37 -6.97 -23.64
N PRO A 58 -6.96 -6.86 -22.43
CA PRO A 58 -8.30 -7.39 -22.16
C PRO A 58 -9.41 -6.76 -23.02
N CYS A 59 -9.29 -5.48 -23.39
CA CYS A 59 -10.25 -4.82 -24.29
C CYS A 59 -10.19 -5.40 -25.71
N LYS A 60 -8.98 -5.64 -26.23
CA LYS A 60 -8.80 -6.33 -27.53
C LYS A 60 -9.38 -7.74 -27.48
N ARG A 61 -9.24 -8.43 -26.35
CA ARG A 61 -9.86 -9.75 -26.14
C ARG A 61 -11.38 -9.68 -26.24
N LEU A 62 -12.03 -8.74 -25.56
CA LEU A 62 -13.48 -8.54 -25.69
C LEU A 62 -13.87 -8.28 -27.15
N ALA A 63 -13.19 -7.34 -27.81
CA ALA A 63 -13.48 -6.97 -29.19
C ALA A 63 -13.33 -8.12 -30.19
N THR A 64 -12.37 -9.02 -29.98
CA THR A 64 -12.04 -10.10 -30.94
C THR A 64 -12.68 -11.44 -30.60
N GLN A 65 -12.96 -11.71 -29.33
CA GLN A 65 -13.41 -13.03 -28.85
C GLN A 65 -14.81 -13.03 -28.25
N VAL A 66 -15.35 -11.88 -27.86
CA VAL A 66 -16.65 -11.78 -27.17
C VAL A 66 -17.66 -10.98 -27.99
N PHE A 67 -17.31 -9.77 -28.42
CA PHE A 67 -18.19 -8.92 -29.23
C PHE A 67 -18.46 -9.47 -30.63
N THR A 68 -17.70 -10.47 -31.08
CA THR A 68 -17.82 -11.19 -32.35
C THR A 68 -18.63 -12.48 -32.25
N GLN A 69 -19.15 -12.82 -31.06
CA GLN A 69 -20.02 -13.98 -30.90
C GLN A 69 -21.45 -13.60 -31.28
N ASP A 70 -22.11 -14.44 -32.08
CA ASP A 70 -23.46 -14.17 -32.60
C ASP A 70 -24.47 -13.86 -31.48
N LYS A 71 -24.44 -14.61 -30.37
CA LYS A 71 -25.35 -14.38 -29.22
C LYS A 71 -25.16 -13.00 -28.56
N VAL A 72 -23.93 -12.49 -28.55
CA VAL A 72 -23.60 -11.16 -28.00
C VAL A 72 -24.02 -10.09 -29.00
N ALA A 73 -23.65 -10.26 -30.26
CA ALA A 73 -24.00 -9.35 -31.33
C ALA A 73 -25.51 -9.15 -31.44
N ASP A 74 -26.28 -10.23 -31.50
CA ASP A 74 -27.74 -10.19 -31.61
C ASP A 74 -28.35 -9.43 -30.43
N PHE A 75 -27.96 -9.77 -29.19
CA PHE A 75 -28.49 -9.13 -27.98
C PHE A 75 -28.16 -7.62 -27.92
N PHE A 76 -26.90 -7.23 -28.15
CA PHE A 76 -26.50 -5.84 -28.02
C PHE A 76 -27.04 -4.95 -29.14
N ASN A 77 -27.12 -5.47 -30.37
CA ASN A 77 -27.67 -4.73 -31.50
C ASN A 77 -29.20 -4.55 -31.39
N GLU A 78 -29.89 -5.52 -30.76
CA GLU A 78 -31.32 -5.41 -30.48
C GLU A 78 -31.61 -4.35 -29.41
N HIS A 79 -30.89 -4.38 -28.29
CA HIS A 79 -31.29 -3.64 -27.09
C HIS A 79 -30.61 -2.29 -26.86
N PHE A 80 -29.45 -2.03 -27.49
CA PHE A 80 -28.66 -0.82 -27.21
C PHE A 80 -28.29 -0.05 -28.47
N ILE A 81 -28.01 1.25 -28.28
CA ILE A 81 -27.15 1.98 -29.23
C ILE A 81 -25.71 1.76 -28.78
N ASN A 82 -24.94 1.05 -29.61
CA ASN A 82 -23.58 0.64 -29.26
C ASN A 82 -22.56 1.65 -29.76
N VAL A 83 -21.75 2.19 -28.84
CA VAL A 83 -20.64 3.10 -29.16
C VAL A 83 -19.38 2.54 -28.52
N GLN A 84 -18.25 2.79 -29.16
CA GLN A 84 -16.95 2.53 -28.58
C GLN A 84 -16.20 3.84 -28.52
N PHE A 85 -15.56 4.11 -27.38
CA PHE A 85 -14.66 5.24 -27.24
C PHE A 85 -13.33 4.73 -26.73
N ASP A 86 -12.27 5.08 -27.45
CA ASP A 86 -10.96 5.10 -26.84
C ASP A 86 -10.96 6.28 -25.88
N MET A 87 -11.08 6.01 -24.58
CA MET A 87 -11.30 7.06 -23.57
C MET A 87 -10.11 8.01 -23.42
N GLU A 88 -8.99 7.70 -24.08
CA GLU A 88 -7.76 8.49 -24.06
C GLU A 88 -7.43 9.12 -25.41
N LYS A 89 -8.18 8.82 -26.47
CA LYS A 89 -7.96 9.38 -27.81
C LYS A 89 -9.19 10.09 -28.37
N ASP A 90 -10.36 9.50 -28.20
CA ASP A 90 -11.60 10.06 -28.73
C ASP A 90 -12.02 11.26 -27.85
N PRO A 91 -12.23 12.47 -28.40
CA PRO A 91 -12.59 13.66 -27.61
C PRO A 91 -13.85 13.45 -26.77
N ASP A 92 -14.83 12.76 -27.33
CA ASP A 92 -16.06 12.39 -26.64
C ASP A 92 -15.81 11.34 -25.53
N GLY A 93 -14.85 10.42 -25.70
CA GLY A 93 -14.44 9.49 -24.65
C GLY A 93 -13.78 10.20 -23.47
N LYS A 94 -12.81 11.07 -23.75
CA LYS A 94 -12.09 11.86 -22.73
C LYS A 94 -13.01 12.70 -21.86
N ALA A 95 -13.96 13.38 -22.48
CA ALA A 95 -14.91 14.25 -21.78
C ALA A 95 -15.76 13.51 -20.74
N ARG A 96 -15.84 12.17 -20.83
CA ARG A 96 -16.70 11.32 -20.02
C ARG A 96 -15.96 10.44 -19.02
N LEU A 97 -14.63 10.36 -19.10
CA LEU A 97 -13.81 9.52 -18.23
C LEU A 97 -14.09 9.78 -16.72
N GLN A 98 -13.97 11.04 -16.30
CA GLN A 98 -14.17 11.46 -14.91
C GLN A 98 -15.66 11.50 -14.50
N PRO A 99 -16.58 12.15 -15.26
CA PRO A 99 -18.00 12.18 -14.89
C PRO A 99 -18.66 10.81 -14.74
N TRP A 100 -18.16 9.82 -15.48
CA TRP A 100 -18.68 8.46 -15.43
C TRP A 100 -17.93 7.54 -14.45
N GLY A 101 -16.87 8.03 -13.79
CA GLY A 101 -16.10 7.25 -12.82
C GLY A 101 -15.44 6.02 -13.44
N VAL A 102 -14.87 6.16 -14.64
CA VAL A 102 -14.10 5.12 -15.33
C VAL A 102 -12.67 5.13 -14.77
N ALA A 103 -12.36 4.18 -13.87
CA ALA A 103 -11.08 4.09 -13.18
C ALA A 103 -10.13 3.00 -13.74
N SER A 104 -10.65 2.10 -14.57
CA SER A 104 -9.88 1.00 -15.17
C SER A 104 -10.49 0.55 -16.51
N PHE A 105 -9.70 -0.15 -17.33
CA PHE A 105 -10.12 -0.64 -18.64
C PHE A 105 -10.05 -2.16 -18.74
N PRO A 106 -10.98 -2.81 -19.47
CA PRO A 106 -12.19 -2.22 -20.05
C PRO A 106 -13.20 -1.86 -18.96
N THR A 107 -13.93 -0.78 -19.19
CA THR A 107 -15.19 -0.52 -18.48
C THR A 107 -16.31 -0.47 -19.51
N LEU A 108 -17.39 -1.17 -19.24
CA LEU A 108 -18.54 -1.31 -20.12
C LEU A 108 -19.69 -0.51 -19.52
N MET A 109 -19.95 0.67 -20.07
CA MET A 109 -20.92 1.62 -19.51
C MET A 109 -22.28 1.51 -20.18
N PHE A 110 -23.31 1.76 -19.39
CA PHE A 110 -24.69 1.81 -19.84
C PHE A 110 -25.29 3.14 -19.41
N ILE A 111 -25.70 3.95 -20.38
CA ILE A 111 -26.07 5.35 -20.17
C ILE A 111 -27.53 5.57 -20.53
N ASP A 112 -28.24 6.28 -19.66
CA ASP A 112 -29.56 6.80 -19.97
C ASP A 112 -29.42 8.01 -20.91
N PRO A 113 -29.95 7.96 -22.14
CA PRO A 113 -29.82 9.09 -23.06
C PRO A 113 -30.57 10.35 -22.58
N ALA A 114 -31.54 10.24 -21.68
CA ALA A 114 -32.28 11.39 -21.16
C ALA A 114 -31.44 12.24 -20.20
N THR A 115 -30.72 11.60 -19.28
CA THR A 115 -29.90 12.27 -18.25
C THR A 115 -28.42 12.34 -18.63
N GLU A 116 -27.99 11.53 -19.60
CA GLU A 116 -26.59 11.31 -19.99
C GLU A 116 -25.72 10.78 -18.85
N GLN A 117 -26.35 10.24 -17.80
CA GLN A 117 -25.69 9.65 -16.63
C GLN A 117 -25.64 8.12 -16.73
N PRO A 118 -24.60 7.48 -16.14
CA PRO A 118 -24.54 6.03 -16.05
C PRO A 118 -25.67 5.47 -15.20
N VAL A 119 -26.33 4.43 -15.71
CA VAL A 119 -27.33 3.63 -14.99
C VAL A 119 -26.82 2.23 -14.65
N GLY A 120 -25.62 1.89 -15.12
CA GLY A 120 -24.92 0.66 -14.80
C GLY A 120 -23.54 0.62 -15.44
N LYS A 121 -22.66 -0.21 -14.87
CA LYS A 121 -21.33 -0.46 -15.43
C LYS A 121 -20.83 -1.87 -15.11
N LEU A 122 -20.04 -2.42 -16.02
CA LEU A 122 -19.28 -3.65 -15.80
C LEU A 122 -17.78 -3.35 -15.96
N VAL A 123 -16.97 -3.76 -14.98
CA VAL A 123 -15.52 -3.52 -14.97
C VAL A 123 -14.78 -4.83 -15.25
N GLY A 124 -13.90 -4.82 -16.25
CA GLY A 124 -13.09 -5.98 -16.64
C GLY A 124 -13.61 -6.71 -17.90
N ALA A 125 -12.92 -7.80 -18.24
CA ALA A 125 -13.14 -8.56 -19.48
C ALA A 125 -13.64 -9.97 -19.18
N GLY A 126 -14.95 -10.12 -18.96
CA GLY A 126 -15.60 -11.43 -18.83
C GLY A 126 -15.92 -12.08 -20.18
N ASP A 127 -16.51 -13.27 -20.11
CA ASP A 127 -16.99 -13.99 -21.29
C ASP A 127 -18.35 -13.44 -21.80
N ALA A 128 -18.90 -14.10 -22.82
CA ALA A 128 -20.14 -13.70 -23.46
C ALA A 128 -21.36 -13.79 -22.53
N ASP A 129 -21.41 -14.78 -21.63
CA ASP A 129 -22.54 -14.93 -20.71
C ASP A 129 -22.48 -13.87 -19.61
N TRP A 130 -21.30 -13.60 -19.07
CA TRP A 130 -21.08 -12.48 -18.15
C TRP A 130 -21.54 -11.15 -18.73
N LEU A 131 -21.19 -10.88 -19.99
CA LEU A 131 -21.53 -9.64 -20.67
C LEU A 131 -23.04 -9.49 -20.89
N ILE A 132 -23.68 -10.54 -21.40
CA ILE A 132 -25.14 -10.55 -21.65
C ILE A 132 -25.91 -10.45 -20.33
N GLU A 133 -25.52 -11.18 -19.30
CA GLU A 133 -26.17 -11.12 -17.99
C GLU A 133 -26.05 -9.74 -17.34
N GLY A 134 -24.85 -9.14 -17.37
CA GLY A 134 -24.65 -7.80 -16.85
C GLY A 134 -25.52 -6.78 -17.59
N ALA A 135 -25.59 -6.86 -18.92
CA ALA A 135 -26.44 -5.99 -19.72
C ALA A 135 -27.95 -6.20 -19.43
N LYS A 136 -28.41 -7.44 -19.25
CA LYS A 136 -29.80 -7.75 -18.82
C LYS A 136 -30.13 -7.12 -17.48
N SER A 137 -29.22 -7.19 -16.50
CA SER A 137 -29.42 -6.57 -15.19
C SER A 137 -29.56 -5.05 -15.28
N VAL A 138 -28.86 -4.39 -16.20
CA VAL A 138 -29.00 -2.94 -16.38
C VAL A 138 -30.30 -2.55 -17.07
N LEU A 139 -30.80 -3.38 -17.98
CA LEU A 139 -32.10 -3.16 -18.64
C LEU A 139 -33.28 -3.26 -17.67
N ASP A 140 -33.12 -3.96 -16.55
CA ASP A 140 -34.10 -4.02 -15.47
C ASP A 140 -33.78 -2.94 -14.41
N PRO A 141 -34.57 -1.84 -14.32
CA PRO A 141 -34.31 -0.78 -13.34
C PRO A 141 -34.26 -1.27 -11.89
N SER A 142 -34.97 -2.36 -11.55
CA SER A 142 -34.98 -2.91 -10.19
C SER A 142 -33.68 -3.63 -9.79
N LYS A 143 -32.83 -3.95 -10.78
CA LYS A 143 -31.54 -4.65 -10.61
C LYS A 143 -30.33 -3.74 -10.75
N ARG A 144 -30.54 -2.43 -10.96
CA ARG A 144 -29.46 -1.44 -11.02
C ARG A 144 -28.90 -1.17 -9.63
N ILE A 145 -27.62 -0.79 -9.58
CA ILE A 145 -26.88 -0.62 -8.32
C ILE A 145 -27.50 0.44 -7.41
N ASP A 146 -28.01 1.53 -7.98
CA ASP A 146 -28.71 2.59 -7.26
C ASP A 146 -29.99 2.08 -6.58
N ALA A 147 -30.84 1.36 -7.32
CA ALA A 147 -32.06 0.77 -6.79
C ALA A 147 -31.76 -0.32 -5.73
N LEU A 148 -30.75 -1.15 -5.97
CA LEU A 148 -30.31 -2.16 -5.00
C LEU A 148 -29.71 -1.50 -3.74
N ALA A 149 -28.88 -0.47 -3.89
CA ALA A 149 -28.32 0.27 -2.76
C ALA A 149 -29.41 0.96 -1.94
N GLU A 150 -30.44 1.53 -2.57
CA GLU A 150 -31.58 2.13 -1.87
C GLU A 150 -32.34 1.07 -1.03
N ARG A 151 -32.62 -0.11 -1.62
CA ARG A 151 -33.25 -1.23 -0.90
C ARG A 151 -32.40 -1.72 0.27
N TYR A 152 -31.09 -1.82 0.07
CA TYR A 152 -30.14 -2.17 1.12
C TYR A 152 -30.13 -1.11 2.24
N ASN A 153 -30.12 0.17 1.90
CA ASN A 153 -30.17 1.26 2.90
C ASN A 153 -31.52 1.33 3.63
N LYS A 154 -32.61 0.87 3.00
CA LYS A 154 -33.94 0.70 3.62
C LYS A 154 -34.06 -0.55 4.49
N GLY A 155 -32.99 -1.34 4.62
CA GLY A 155 -32.94 -2.50 5.51
C GLY A 155 -33.35 -3.81 4.87
N GLU A 156 -33.52 -3.90 3.54
CA GLU A 156 -33.78 -5.18 2.90
C GLU A 156 -32.54 -6.09 3.03
N ARG A 157 -32.73 -7.30 3.56
CA ARG A 157 -31.66 -8.27 3.82
C ARG A 157 -32.02 -9.68 3.35
N SER A 158 -32.99 -9.82 2.44
CA SER A 158 -33.33 -11.14 1.89
C SER A 158 -32.12 -11.72 1.15
N GLU A 159 -31.90 -13.02 1.27
CA GLU A 159 -30.69 -13.66 0.71
C GLU A 159 -30.56 -13.44 -0.80
N ALA A 160 -31.64 -13.67 -1.55
CA ALA A 160 -31.66 -13.47 -2.99
C ALA A 160 -31.28 -12.02 -3.35
N PHE A 161 -31.79 -11.05 -2.60
CA PHE A 161 -31.45 -9.64 -2.79
C PHE A 161 -29.98 -9.35 -2.48
N ILE A 162 -29.43 -9.87 -1.38
CA ILE A 162 -28.03 -9.61 -1.01
C ILE A 162 -27.07 -10.22 -2.03
N LEU A 163 -27.35 -11.42 -2.53
CA LEU A 163 -26.56 -12.04 -3.60
C LEU A 163 -26.61 -11.23 -4.90
N ASP A 164 -27.80 -10.74 -5.29
CA ASP A 164 -27.94 -9.84 -6.44
C ASP A 164 -27.17 -8.53 -6.23
N PHE A 165 -27.19 -7.98 -5.01
CA PHE A 165 -26.49 -6.75 -4.68
C PHE A 165 -24.97 -6.94 -4.69
N ILE A 166 -24.46 -8.01 -4.08
CA ILE A 166 -23.04 -8.38 -4.14
C ILE A 166 -22.59 -8.58 -5.59
N LYS A 167 -23.39 -9.28 -6.41
CA LYS A 167 -23.11 -9.48 -7.83
C LYS A 167 -23.00 -8.14 -8.56
N ALA A 168 -23.93 -7.22 -8.33
CA ALA A 168 -23.95 -5.90 -8.95
C ALA A 168 -22.75 -5.04 -8.51
N LEU A 169 -22.42 -5.01 -7.21
CA LEU A 169 -21.25 -4.31 -6.67
C LEU A 169 -19.94 -4.86 -7.26
N ASN A 170 -19.80 -6.19 -7.30
CA ASN A 170 -18.61 -6.86 -7.85
C ASN A 170 -18.45 -6.56 -9.34
N GLN A 171 -19.54 -6.63 -10.12
CA GLN A 171 -19.54 -6.28 -11.53
C GLN A 171 -19.13 -4.81 -11.76
N ALA A 172 -19.47 -3.90 -10.85
CA ALA A 172 -19.05 -2.51 -10.92
C ALA A 172 -17.67 -2.20 -10.33
N GLY A 173 -16.92 -3.21 -9.85
CA GLY A 173 -15.59 -3.02 -9.26
C GLY A 173 -15.59 -2.37 -7.87
N MET A 174 -16.70 -2.45 -7.13
CA MET A 174 -16.87 -1.83 -5.80
C MET A 174 -16.38 -2.75 -4.66
N THR A 175 -15.08 -3.10 -4.68
CA THR A 175 -14.51 -4.15 -3.82
C THR A 175 -14.68 -3.90 -2.31
N ALA A 176 -14.52 -2.66 -1.84
CA ALA A 176 -14.68 -2.33 -0.42
C ALA A 176 -16.13 -2.56 0.06
N GLN A 177 -17.10 -2.15 -0.75
CA GLN A 177 -18.51 -2.35 -0.48
C GLN A 177 -18.88 -3.84 -0.52
N VAL A 178 -18.31 -4.62 -1.45
CA VAL A 178 -18.47 -6.08 -1.47
C VAL A 178 -18.00 -6.69 -0.15
N GLN A 179 -16.79 -6.35 0.32
CA GLN A 179 -16.24 -6.88 1.58
C GLN A 179 -17.16 -6.57 2.77
N GLN A 180 -17.63 -5.33 2.87
CA GLN A 180 -18.52 -4.91 3.94
C GLN A 180 -19.87 -5.65 3.90
N VAL A 181 -20.53 -5.66 2.74
CA VAL A 181 -21.86 -6.29 2.58
C VAL A 181 -21.77 -7.79 2.82
N VAL A 182 -20.74 -8.46 2.29
CA VAL A 182 -20.52 -9.90 2.51
C VAL A 182 -20.33 -10.18 3.99
N LYS A 183 -19.46 -9.45 4.68
CA LYS A 183 -19.22 -9.64 6.11
C LYS A 183 -20.51 -9.49 6.92
N GLU A 184 -21.23 -8.38 6.76
CA GLU A 184 -22.47 -8.12 7.49
C GLU A 184 -23.53 -9.20 7.22
N TRP A 185 -23.62 -9.66 5.98
CA TRP A 185 -24.56 -10.70 5.58
C TRP A 185 -24.19 -12.07 6.16
N LEU A 186 -22.93 -12.50 6.04
CA LEU A 186 -22.45 -13.77 6.60
C LEU A 186 -22.67 -13.81 8.12
N GLU A 187 -22.38 -12.72 8.83
CA GLU A 187 -22.63 -12.62 10.27
C GLU A 187 -24.12 -12.72 10.66
N SER A 188 -25.04 -12.52 9.71
CA SER A 188 -26.50 -12.60 9.93
C SER A 188 -27.10 -13.96 9.61
N LEU A 189 -26.38 -14.83 8.89
CA LEU A 189 -26.91 -16.11 8.44
C LEU A 189 -26.97 -17.14 9.58
N PRO A 190 -28.03 -17.96 9.65
CA PRO A 190 -28.06 -19.09 10.58
C PRO A 190 -27.06 -20.17 10.16
N MET A 191 -26.62 -20.98 11.12
CA MET A 191 -25.64 -22.05 10.91
C MET A 191 -25.98 -23.00 9.76
N ASP A 192 -27.26 -23.37 9.61
CA ASP A 192 -27.71 -24.29 8.57
C ASP A 192 -27.56 -23.69 7.15
N ARG A 193 -27.49 -22.35 7.02
CA ARG A 193 -27.17 -21.68 5.75
C ARG A 193 -25.68 -21.46 5.57
N LEU A 194 -24.96 -21.10 6.63
CA LEU A 194 -23.50 -20.91 6.57
C LEU A 194 -22.76 -22.18 6.09
N ALA A 195 -23.19 -23.36 6.57
CA ALA A 195 -22.59 -24.64 6.23
C ALA A 195 -23.18 -25.25 4.94
N THR A 196 -23.25 -24.47 3.86
CA THR A 196 -23.77 -24.92 2.55
C THR A 196 -22.72 -24.78 1.45
N LYS A 197 -22.86 -25.57 0.38
CA LYS A 197 -21.93 -25.53 -0.77
C LYS A 197 -21.97 -24.19 -1.51
N GLU A 198 -23.07 -23.45 -1.37
CA GLU A 198 -23.27 -22.13 -1.97
C GLU A 198 -22.54 -21.03 -1.18
N ILE A 199 -22.56 -21.09 0.15
CA ILE A 199 -21.98 -20.04 1.01
C ILE A 199 -20.50 -20.28 1.27
N TRP A 200 -20.05 -21.53 1.31
CA TRP A 200 -18.66 -21.87 1.62
C TRP A 200 -17.60 -21.15 0.75
N PRO A 201 -17.74 -21.06 -0.59
CA PRO A 201 -16.81 -20.30 -1.42
C PRO A 201 -16.72 -18.81 -1.06
N ILE A 202 -17.82 -18.23 -0.59
CA ILE A 202 -17.87 -16.82 -0.16
C ILE A 202 -17.08 -16.65 1.14
N ILE A 203 -17.26 -17.53 2.12
CA ILE A 203 -16.45 -17.53 3.36
C ILE A 203 -14.96 -17.67 3.03
N MET A 204 -14.62 -18.61 2.14
CA MET A 204 -13.24 -18.83 1.69
C MET A 204 -12.61 -17.57 1.11
N GLN A 205 -13.35 -16.81 0.31
CA GLN A 205 -12.86 -15.63 -0.37
C GLN A 205 -12.75 -14.40 0.54
N PHE A 206 -13.70 -14.18 1.45
CA PHE A 206 -13.89 -12.88 2.10
C PHE A 206 -13.50 -12.86 3.59
N GLU A 207 -13.56 -13.98 4.32
CA GLU A 207 -13.40 -13.98 5.78
C GLU A 207 -11.98 -14.35 6.21
N ASN A 208 -11.15 -13.42 6.67
CA ASN A 208 -9.74 -13.74 7.02
C ASN A 208 -9.38 -13.52 8.50
N ASP A 209 -10.32 -13.04 9.32
CA ASP A 209 -10.10 -12.86 10.76
C ASP A 209 -10.61 -14.09 11.53
N PRO A 210 -9.73 -14.86 12.21
CA PRO A 210 -10.15 -16.04 12.98
C PRO A 210 -11.10 -15.71 14.14
N LEU A 211 -11.16 -14.43 14.56
CA LEU A 211 -12.07 -13.94 15.59
C LEU A 211 -13.36 -13.33 15.01
N SER A 212 -13.55 -13.35 13.69
CA SER A 212 -14.86 -13.02 13.09
C SER A 212 -15.94 -13.98 13.57
N LYS A 213 -17.18 -13.51 13.72
CA LYS A 213 -18.29 -14.40 14.08
C LYS A 213 -18.43 -15.55 13.10
N THR A 214 -18.21 -15.30 11.82
CA THR A 214 -18.26 -16.30 10.75
C THR A 214 -17.22 -17.40 10.97
N LEU A 215 -15.94 -17.07 11.17
CA LEU A 215 -14.92 -18.12 11.37
C LEU A 215 -14.97 -18.77 12.75
N LEU A 216 -15.47 -18.08 13.78
CA LEU A 216 -15.79 -18.70 15.07
C LEU A 216 -16.89 -19.76 14.91
N ALA A 217 -17.93 -19.45 14.13
CA ALA A 217 -18.98 -20.40 13.81
C ALA A 217 -18.47 -21.60 13.00
N VAL A 218 -17.53 -21.39 12.07
CA VAL A 218 -16.82 -22.47 11.36
C VAL A 218 -16.05 -23.36 12.33
N LYS A 219 -15.29 -22.77 13.26
CA LYS A 219 -14.54 -23.48 14.30
C LYS A 219 -15.47 -24.29 15.23
N GLU A 220 -16.57 -23.70 15.70
CA GLU A 220 -17.48 -24.34 16.66
C GLU A 220 -18.30 -25.48 16.05
N HIS A 221 -18.47 -25.47 14.72
CA HIS A 221 -19.29 -26.43 13.99
C HIS A 221 -18.56 -27.09 12.82
N MET A 222 -17.26 -27.37 12.98
CA MET A 222 -16.39 -27.90 11.91
C MET A 222 -16.98 -29.11 11.17
N GLU A 223 -17.59 -30.08 11.88
CA GLU A 223 -18.19 -31.27 11.25
C GLU A 223 -19.30 -30.92 10.26
N ARG A 224 -20.05 -29.83 10.49
CA ARG A 224 -21.05 -29.36 9.52
C ARG A 224 -20.41 -28.81 8.25
N PHE A 225 -19.30 -28.08 8.38
CA PHE A 225 -18.57 -27.56 7.22
C PHE A 225 -17.79 -28.65 6.48
N TYR A 226 -17.31 -29.68 7.17
CA TYR A 226 -16.72 -30.86 6.55
C TYR A 226 -17.73 -31.70 5.78
N ALA A 227 -18.99 -31.73 6.22
CA ALA A 227 -20.07 -32.46 5.56
C ALA A 227 -20.58 -31.78 4.28
N ILE A 228 -20.10 -30.58 3.94
CA ILE A 228 -20.46 -29.91 2.69
C ILE A 228 -19.97 -30.77 1.51
N PRO A 229 -20.83 -31.12 0.54
CA PRO A 229 -20.51 -32.05 -0.53
C PRO A 229 -19.67 -31.40 -1.64
N LEU A 230 -18.45 -30.97 -1.29
CA LEU A 230 -17.45 -30.40 -2.18
C LEU A 230 -16.18 -31.28 -2.17
N GLU A 231 -15.47 -31.30 -3.30
CA GLU A 231 -14.20 -32.02 -3.41
C GLU A 231 -13.15 -31.38 -2.47
N ASN A 232 -12.39 -32.22 -1.76
CA ASN A 232 -11.35 -31.78 -0.80
C ASN A 232 -11.86 -30.85 0.32
N GLN A 233 -13.16 -30.87 0.62
CA GLN A 233 -13.79 -29.93 1.55
C GLN A 233 -13.12 -29.87 2.93
N ARG A 234 -12.75 -31.04 3.50
CA ARG A 234 -12.05 -31.09 4.79
C ARG A 234 -10.75 -30.29 4.76
N ALA A 235 -9.93 -30.52 3.73
CA ALA A 235 -8.68 -29.78 3.54
C ALA A 235 -8.92 -28.28 3.31
N MET A 236 -10.00 -27.89 2.61
CA MET A 236 -10.36 -26.49 2.43
C MET A 236 -10.70 -25.80 3.75
N VAL A 237 -11.51 -26.44 4.61
CA VAL A 237 -11.86 -25.92 5.93
C VAL A 237 -10.62 -25.78 6.81
N ASP A 238 -9.77 -26.81 6.82
CA ASP A 238 -8.53 -26.83 7.58
C ASP A 238 -7.57 -25.73 7.11
N ALA A 239 -7.40 -25.58 5.80
CA ALA A 239 -6.56 -24.55 5.19
C ALA A 239 -7.08 -23.15 5.50
N LYS A 240 -8.39 -22.94 5.54
CA LYS A 240 -9.00 -21.65 5.84
C LYS A 240 -8.71 -21.20 7.27
N LEU A 241 -8.98 -22.07 8.24
CA LEU A 241 -8.71 -21.81 9.64
C LEU A 241 -7.21 -21.66 9.88
N ALA A 242 -6.38 -22.52 9.28
CA ALA A 242 -4.93 -22.44 9.35
C ALA A 242 -4.39 -21.12 8.80
N GLY A 243 -4.82 -20.71 7.61
CA GLY A 243 -4.41 -19.47 6.97
C GLY A 243 -4.76 -18.25 7.83
N ALA A 244 -6.00 -18.18 8.33
CA ALA A 244 -6.45 -17.09 9.20
C ALA A 244 -5.63 -17.01 10.50
N MET A 245 -5.34 -18.16 11.13
CA MET A 245 -4.49 -18.24 12.33
C MET A 245 -3.06 -17.77 12.06
N VAL A 246 -2.40 -18.35 11.04
CA VAL A 246 -0.99 -18.05 10.74
C VAL A 246 -0.82 -16.59 10.36
N GLN A 247 -1.72 -16.05 9.53
CA GLN A 247 -1.71 -14.65 9.15
C GLN A 247 -1.84 -13.72 10.38
N THR A 248 -2.81 -14.00 11.26
CA THR A 248 -3.02 -13.21 12.48
C THR A 248 -1.81 -13.31 13.43
N ALA A 249 -1.20 -14.49 13.57
CA ALA A 249 0.01 -14.67 14.36
C ALA A 249 1.20 -13.91 13.79
N MET A 250 1.39 -13.94 12.47
CA MET A 250 2.43 -13.14 11.79
C MET A 250 2.24 -11.64 12.02
N GLU A 251 1.00 -11.15 11.92
CA GLU A 251 0.66 -9.74 12.20
C GLU A 251 1.06 -9.36 13.64
N PHE A 252 0.71 -10.19 14.63
CA PHE A 252 1.08 -9.95 16.02
C PHE A 252 2.59 -10.05 16.28
N SER A 253 3.29 -10.96 15.61
CA SER A 253 4.73 -11.18 15.81
C SER A 253 5.59 -10.09 15.18
N THR A 254 5.25 -9.69 13.96
CA THR A 254 6.01 -8.70 13.18
C THR A 254 5.69 -7.26 13.55
N SER A 255 4.56 -7.02 14.21
CA SER A 255 4.19 -5.70 14.71
C SER A 255 4.53 -5.60 16.20
N PRO A 256 5.63 -4.93 16.61
CA PRO A 256 6.04 -4.83 18.02
C PRO A 256 4.99 -4.15 18.93
N ASN A 257 4.05 -3.46 18.29
CA ASN A 257 3.11 -2.53 18.86
C ASN A 257 1.66 -3.08 18.87
N LEU A 258 1.31 -4.00 17.97
CA LEU A 258 -0.09 -4.45 17.78
C LEU A 258 -0.62 -5.28 18.95
N ALA A 259 0.24 -6.06 19.61
CA ALA A 259 -0.13 -6.84 20.80
C ALA A 259 -0.37 -5.95 22.03
N ALA A 260 0.33 -4.82 22.15
CA ALA A 260 0.10 -3.84 23.21
C ALA A 260 -1.21 -3.04 22.93
N TYR A 261 -1.37 -2.52 21.70
CA TYR A 261 -2.53 -1.73 21.24
C TYR A 261 -3.84 -2.50 21.18
N ASN A 262 -3.76 -3.82 21.19
CA ASN A 262 -4.91 -4.68 21.16
C ASN A 262 -4.71 -5.90 22.05
N GLN A 263 -4.22 -5.67 23.27
CA GLN A 263 -3.98 -6.74 24.25
C GLN A 263 -5.22 -7.63 24.45
N ALA A 264 -6.42 -7.03 24.41
CA ALA A 264 -7.67 -7.77 24.46
C ALA A 264 -7.84 -8.72 23.25
N ARG A 265 -7.59 -8.26 22.02
CA ARG A 265 -7.64 -9.12 20.82
C ARG A 265 -6.51 -10.13 20.78
N TYR A 266 -5.31 -9.75 21.24
CA TYR A 266 -4.18 -10.67 21.35
C TYR A 266 -4.51 -11.80 22.32
N ASN A 267 -5.02 -11.48 23.51
CA ASN A 267 -5.45 -12.47 24.49
C ASN A 267 -6.57 -13.34 23.92
N ALA A 268 -7.58 -12.74 23.28
CA ALA A 268 -8.66 -13.48 22.62
C ALA A 268 -8.12 -14.42 21.52
N PHE A 269 -7.09 -14.00 20.78
CA PHE A 269 -6.45 -14.83 19.77
C PHE A 269 -5.61 -15.96 20.38
N VAL A 270 -4.90 -15.71 21.49
CA VAL A 270 -4.18 -16.74 22.25
C VAL A 270 -5.16 -17.76 22.83
N ASP A 271 -6.27 -17.30 23.42
CA ASP A 271 -7.35 -18.16 23.92
C ASP A 271 -7.98 -18.98 22.79
N TYR A 272 -8.20 -18.34 21.62
CA TYR A 272 -8.65 -19.02 20.42
C TYR A 272 -7.68 -20.13 20.00
N LEU A 273 -6.37 -19.85 19.92
CA LEU A 273 -5.34 -20.83 19.56
C LEU A 273 -5.27 -21.98 20.58
N ALA A 274 -5.41 -21.70 21.88
CA ALA A 274 -5.41 -22.70 22.93
C ALA A 274 -6.56 -23.70 22.80
N GLN A 275 -7.72 -23.24 22.29
CA GLN A 275 -8.90 -24.08 22.05
C GLN A 275 -8.86 -24.86 20.72
N MET A 276 -7.94 -24.53 19.81
CA MET A 276 -7.84 -25.23 18.53
C MET A 276 -7.21 -26.62 18.70
N PRO A 277 -7.67 -27.64 17.95
CA PRO A 277 -7.00 -28.92 17.89
C PRO A 277 -5.55 -28.79 17.39
N ASP A 278 -4.71 -29.74 17.79
CA ASP A 278 -3.33 -29.79 17.30
C ASP A 278 -3.33 -30.05 15.79
N SER A 279 -2.68 -29.13 15.07
CA SER A 279 -2.66 -29.10 13.61
C SER A 279 -1.42 -28.34 13.14
N PRO A 280 -0.95 -28.55 11.88
CA PRO A 280 0.17 -27.78 11.33
C PRO A 280 -0.07 -26.26 11.37
N GLY A 281 -1.30 -25.80 11.13
CA GLY A 281 -1.65 -24.38 11.21
C GLY A 281 -1.52 -23.80 12.62
N LYS A 282 -2.01 -24.53 13.64
CA LYS A 282 -1.85 -24.13 15.05
C LYS A 282 -0.38 -24.12 15.45
N ALA A 283 0.39 -25.14 15.05
CA ALA A 283 1.81 -25.23 15.33
C ALA A 283 2.57 -24.06 14.71
N ALA A 284 2.30 -23.75 13.43
CA ALA A 284 2.87 -22.61 12.73
C ALA A 284 2.55 -21.27 13.41
N ALA A 285 1.28 -21.02 13.74
CA ALA A 285 0.86 -19.82 14.45
C ALA A 285 1.53 -19.69 15.84
N SER A 286 1.58 -20.79 16.60
CA SER A 286 2.20 -20.83 17.92
C SER A 286 3.70 -20.57 17.87
N VAL A 287 4.40 -21.12 16.88
CA VAL A 287 5.83 -20.88 16.66
C VAL A 287 6.09 -19.40 16.40
N TRP A 288 5.31 -18.76 15.53
CA TRP A 288 5.44 -17.33 15.28
C TRP A 288 5.28 -16.49 16.57
N LEU A 289 4.27 -16.80 17.39
CA LEU A 289 4.03 -16.07 18.64
C LEU A 289 5.12 -16.33 19.69
N ASN A 290 5.49 -17.60 19.90
CA ASN A 290 6.47 -18.01 20.90
C ASN A 290 7.86 -17.45 20.59
N THR A 291 8.30 -17.55 19.34
CA THR A 291 9.59 -16.99 18.92
C THR A 291 9.59 -15.47 19.04
N SER A 292 8.45 -14.80 18.74
CA SER A 292 8.30 -13.37 18.99
C SER A 292 8.35 -13.01 20.47
N LEU A 293 7.77 -13.81 21.35
CA LEU A 293 7.82 -13.57 22.79
C LEU A 293 9.25 -13.70 23.32
N LEU A 294 9.96 -14.75 22.93
CA LEU A 294 11.36 -14.97 23.29
C LEU A 294 12.26 -13.84 22.78
N SER A 295 12.02 -13.38 21.54
CA SER A 295 12.70 -12.23 20.97
C SER A 295 12.49 -10.96 21.82
N ARG A 296 11.23 -10.64 22.16
CA ARG A 296 10.88 -9.47 22.98
C ARG A 296 11.41 -9.53 24.41
N GLN A 297 11.52 -10.73 24.98
CA GLN A 297 12.13 -10.96 26.29
C GLN A 297 13.67 -10.89 26.27
N GLY A 298 14.27 -10.78 25.10
CA GLY A 298 15.72 -10.82 24.91
C GLY A 298 16.34 -12.21 25.08
N ASN A 299 15.52 -13.28 25.11
CA ASN A 299 15.97 -14.66 25.31
C ASN A 299 16.38 -15.30 23.98
N TRP A 300 17.42 -14.73 23.37
CA TRP A 300 17.88 -15.10 22.03
C TRP A 300 18.42 -16.54 21.94
N LYS A 301 18.94 -17.11 23.04
CA LYS A 301 19.42 -18.50 23.07
C LYS A 301 18.28 -19.50 22.86
N GLN A 302 17.20 -19.33 23.63
CA GLN A 302 16.01 -20.16 23.45
C GLN A 302 15.31 -19.86 22.13
N MET A 303 15.30 -18.60 21.69
CA MET A 303 14.78 -18.24 20.38
C MET A 303 15.49 -19.00 19.24
N LEU A 304 16.82 -19.03 19.22
CA LEU A 304 17.58 -19.78 18.23
C LEU A 304 17.34 -21.29 18.32
N ALA A 305 17.21 -21.84 19.53
CA ALA A 305 16.86 -23.25 19.72
C ALA A 305 15.48 -23.58 19.12
N VAL A 306 14.48 -22.72 19.35
CA VAL A 306 13.15 -22.86 18.73
C VAL A 306 13.24 -22.75 17.21
N MET A 307 13.98 -21.77 16.68
CA MET A 307 14.16 -21.63 15.23
C MET A 307 14.83 -22.86 14.60
N ARG A 308 15.78 -23.49 15.28
CA ARG A 308 16.41 -24.75 14.83
C ARG A 308 15.40 -25.89 14.80
N ALA A 309 14.65 -26.09 15.89
CA ALA A 309 13.60 -27.11 15.96
C ALA A 309 12.56 -26.92 14.85
N VAL A 310 12.13 -25.69 14.59
CA VAL A 310 11.20 -25.35 13.49
C VAL A 310 11.71 -25.82 12.13
N LYS A 311 13.02 -25.67 11.88
CA LYS A 311 13.64 -26.14 10.65
C LYS A 311 13.77 -27.67 10.62
N GLU A 312 14.27 -28.27 11.69
CA GLU A 312 14.56 -29.71 11.78
C GLU A 312 13.28 -30.56 11.71
N GLU A 313 12.22 -30.10 12.35
CA GLU A 313 10.92 -30.76 12.38
C GLU A 313 10.01 -30.33 11.23
N ASN A 314 10.48 -29.44 10.35
CA ASN A 314 9.73 -28.91 9.19
C ASN A 314 8.34 -28.36 9.59
N ILE A 315 8.27 -27.62 10.70
CA ILE A 315 7.01 -27.13 11.28
C ILE A 315 6.33 -26.10 10.38
N LEU A 316 7.12 -25.27 9.69
CA LEU A 316 6.62 -24.24 8.78
C LEU A 316 6.75 -24.71 7.32
N PRO A 317 5.71 -24.54 6.49
CA PRO A 317 5.81 -24.71 5.04
C PRO A 317 6.90 -23.80 4.44
N GLU A 318 7.56 -24.29 3.40
CA GLU A 318 8.67 -23.61 2.74
C GLU A 318 8.32 -22.17 2.32
N GLN A 319 7.08 -21.94 1.88
CA GLN A 319 6.57 -20.64 1.43
C GLN A 319 6.62 -19.56 2.53
N ILE A 320 6.51 -19.95 3.80
CA ILE A 320 6.47 -19.03 4.94
C ILE A 320 7.70 -19.16 5.86
N TYR A 321 8.42 -20.28 5.82
CA TYR A 321 9.64 -20.50 6.60
C TYR A 321 10.70 -19.43 6.34
N GLY A 322 10.90 -19.03 5.07
CA GLY A 322 11.88 -18.00 4.72
C GLY A 322 11.60 -16.66 5.40
N GLN A 323 10.33 -16.26 5.46
CA GLN A 323 9.90 -15.01 6.11
C GLN A 323 10.14 -15.07 7.63
N TYR A 324 9.77 -16.19 8.26
CA TYR A 324 10.02 -16.46 9.68
C TYR A 324 11.52 -16.40 10.02
N PHE A 325 12.33 -17.12 9.25
CA PHE A 325 13.76 -17.24 9.48
C PHE A 325 14.46 -15.89 9.39
N VAL A 326 14.21 -15.13 8.32
CA VAL A 326 14.84 -13.82 8.11
C VAL A 326 14.44 -12.84 9.22
N PHE A 327 13.15 -12.79 9.56
CA PHE A 327 12.64 -11.87 10.58
C PHE A 327 13.32 -12.10 11.93
N PHE A 328 13.31 -13.34 12.44
CA PHE A 328 13.87 -13.62 13.77
C PHE A 328 15.40 -13.65 13.78
N MET A 329 16.05 -14.03 12.67
CA MET A 329 17.50 -13.91 12.55
C MET A 329 17.94 -12.44 12.65
N LYS A 330 17.24 -11.53 11.97
CA LYS A 330 17.48 -10.08 12.08
C LYS A 330 17.25 -9.58 13.50
N SER A 331 16.27 -10.12 14.22
CA SER A 331 15.99 -9.68 15.61
C SER A 331 17.16 -9.88 16.58
N LEU A 332 18.12 -10.78 16.29
CA LEU A 332 19.34 -10.95 17.09
C LEU A 332 20.15 -9.66 17.24
N THR A 333 20.06 -8.75 16.27
CA THR A 333 20.80 -7.49 16.26
C THR A 333 20.25 -6.47 17.26
N GLN A 334 19.02 -6.71 17.75
CA GLN A 334 18.33 -5.88 18.74
C GLN A 334 18.50 -6.42 20.18
N MET A 335 19.29 -7.47 20.38
CA MET A 335 19.48 -8.12 21.69
C MET A 335 20.42 -7.31 22.58
N LYS A 336 20.21 -7.35 23.90
CA LYS A 336 21.13 -6.74 24.87
C LYS A 336 22.55 -7.33 24.79
N GLU A 337 22.66 -8.63 24.53
CA GLU A 337 23.92 -9.36 24.28
C GLU A 337 24.18 -9.52 22.77
N LYS A 338 23.97 -8.45 21.98
CA LYS A 338 23.98 -8.52 20.50
C LYS A 338 25.23 -9.17 19.92
N GLU A 339 26.43 -8.95 20.47
CA GLU A 339 27.67 -9.52 19.94
C GLU A 339 27.68 -11.05 20.04
N ALA A 340 27.22 -11.59 21.17
CA ALA A 340 27.10 -13.03 21.39
C ALA A 340 25.96 -13.64 20.55
N ALA A 341 24.81 -12.96 20.52
CA ALA A 341 23.64 -13.40 19.76
C ALA A 341 23.93 -13.46 18.26
N VAL A 342 24.54 -12.41 17.70
CA VAL A 342 24.97 -12.33 16.30
C VAL A 342 26.06 -13.36 15.98
N ALA A 343 27.01 -13.60 16.89
CA ALA A 343 28.04 -14.62 16.68
C ALA A 343 27.43 -16.02 16.57
N GLU A 344 26.49 -16.38 17.46
CA GLU A 344 25.83 -17.68 17.44
C GLU A 344 24.90 -17.83 16.21
N GLY A 345 24.14 -16.78 15.87
CA GLY A 345 23.33 -16.77 14.64
C GLY A 345 24.18 -16.93 13.38
N SER A 346 25.34 -16.27 13.32
CA SER A 346 26.29 -16.38 12.22
C SER A 346 26.91 -17.78 12.12
N LYS A 347 27.21 -18.40 13.26
CA LYS A 347 27.68 -19.80 13.31
C LYS A 347 26.62 -20.76 12.77
N TRP A 348 25.35 -20.55 13.12
CA TRP A 348 24.28 -21.36 12.56
C TRP A 348 24.14 -21.18 11.04
N LEU A 349 24.25 -19.95 10.53
CA LEU A 349 24.28 -19.71 9.09
C LEU A 349 25.44 -20.45 8.40
N ASP A 350 26.61 -20.54 9.04
CA ASP A 350 27.74 -21.33 8.53
C ASP A 350 27.45 -22.83 8.47
N GLU A 351 26.78 -23.38 9.49
CA GLU A 351 26.32 -24.77 9.49
C GLU A 351 25.33 -25.04 8.34
N LEU A 352 24.40 -24.12 8.09
CA LEU A 352 23.43 -24.22 6.99
C LEU A 352 24.11 -24.16 5.63
N ILE A 353 25.05 -23.23 5.45
CA ILE A 353 25.82 -23.09 4.20
C ILE A 353 26.66 -24.34 3.95
N ALA A 354 27.31 -24.89 4.98
CA ALA A 354 28.13 -26.10 4.85
C ALA A 354 27.29 -27.37 4.60
N GLY A 355 26.05 -27.39 5.09
CA GLY A 355 25.10 -28.48 4.87
C GLY A 355 24.53 -28.53 3.45
N GLU A 356 24.43 -27.38 2.77
CA GLU A 356 23.94 -27.29 1.39
C GLU A 356 25.05 -27.63 0.37
N LYS A 357 25.01 -28.86 -0.14
CA LYS A 357 26.02 -29.42 -1.05
C LYS A 357 25.56 -29.52 -2.50
N ALA A 358 24.27 -29.26 -2.79
CA ALA A 358 23.76 -29.41 -4.15
C ALA A 358 24.26 -28.27 -5.04
N GLU A 359 24.69 -28.58 -6.26
CA GLU A 359 25.15 -27.58 -7.26
C GLU A 359 24.04 -27.25 -8.26
N THR A 360 22.87 -26.86 -7.73
CA THR A 360 21.67 -26.51 -8.49
C THR A 360 21.36 -25.01 -8.39
N PRO A 361 20.58 -24.43 -9.32
CA PRO A 361 20.14 -23.03 -9.23
C PRO A 361 19.48 -22.68 -7.89
N ASP A 362 18.65 -23.56 -7.33
CA ASP A 362 17.98 -23.31 -6.05
C ASP A 362 18.96 -23.35 -4.87
N ALA A 363 19.95 -24.25 -4.89
CA ALA A 363 21.00 -24.29 -3.89
C ALA A 363 21.94 -23.08 -3.96
N TYR A 364 22.21 -22.54 -5.16
CA TYR A 364 22.92 -21.27 -5.33
C TYR A 364 22.10 -20.09 -4.78
N ARG A 365 20.79 -20.05 -5.06
CA ARG A 365 19.89 -19.01 -4.53
C ARG A 365 19.83 -19.05 -3.01
N MET A 366 19.75 -20.25 -2.44
CA MET A 366 19.76 -20.47 -0.98
C MET A 366 21.07 -19.99 -0.36
N ARG A 367 22.23 -20.45 -0.88
CA ARG A 367 23.55 -20.03 -0.38
C ARG A 367 23.75 -18.52 -0.47
N ALA A 368 23.37 -17.88 -1.59
CA ALA A 368 23.42 -16.44 -1.73
C ALA A 368 22.59 -15.71 -0.65
N SER A 369 21.37 -16.20 -0.38
CA SER A 369 20.48 -15.62 0.64
C SER A 369 21.04 -15.79 2.06
N LEU A 370 21.66 -16.93 2.38
CA LEU A 370 22.30 -17.18 3.67
C LEU A 370 23.52 -16.30 3.89
N TYR A 371 24.35 -16.08 2.85
CA TYR A 371 25.46 -15.14 2.93
C TYR A 371 25.00 -13.67 3.04
N ALA A 372 23.88 -13.30 2.42
CA ALA A 372 23.27 -11.98 2.59
C ALA A 372 22.80 -11.74 4.04
N ALA A 373 22.13 -12.74 4.64
CA ALA A 373 21.75 -12.71 6.05
C ALA A 373 22.99 -12.59 6.96
N LYS A 374 24.05 -13.36 6.66
CA LYS A 374 25.31 -13.33 7.41
C LYS A 374 26.01 -11.96 7.32
N ALA A 375 26.01 -11.34 6.14
CA ALA A 375 26.55 -9.99 5.95
C ALA A 375 25.76 -8.96 6.78
N THR A 376 24.43 -9.07 6.80
CA THR A 376 23.55 -8.19 7.58
C THR A 376 23.85 -8.31 9.08
N LEU A 377 23.98 -9.53 9.61
CA LEU A 377 24.33 -9.74 11.02
C LEU A 377 25.69 -9.14 11.37
N TRP A 378 26.73 -9.37 10.55
CA TRP A 378 28.07 -8.84 10.83
C TRP A 378 28.18 -7.33 10.71
N GLN A 379 27.35 -6.71 9.87
CA GLN A 379 27.28 -5.26 9.71
C GLN A 379 26.83 -4.61 11.02
N GLU A 380 25.84 -5.20 11.71
CA GLU A 380 25.26 -4.65 12.95
C GLU A 380 26.22 -4.72 14.16
N VAL A 381 27.22 -5.60 14.14
CA VAL A 381 28.28 -5.68 15.17
C VAL A 381 29.62 -5.10 14.70
N GLY A 382 29.62 -4.34 13.59
CA GLY A 382 30.79 -3.60 13.12
C GLY A 382 31.94 -4.45 12.58
N LYS A 383 31.72 -5.74 12.24
CA LYS A 383 32.75 -6.63 11.69
C LYS A 383 32.92 -6.47 10.18
N ASN A 384 33.39 -5.30 9.75
CA ASN A 384 33.53 -4.91 8.35
C ASN A 384 34.34 -5.91 7.48
N SER A 385 35.35 -6.58 8.04
CA SER A 385 36.11 -7.62 7.34
C SER A 385 35.26 -8.86 7.02
N GLU A 386 34.41 -9.27 7.96
CA GLU A 386 33.51 -10.41 7.80
C GLU A 386 32.35 -10.09 6.86
N VAL A 387 31.85 -8.85 6.89
CA VAL A 387 30.86 -8.34 5.92
C VAL A 387 31.38 -8.49 4.49
N LYS A 388 32.60 -8.00 4.21
CA LYS A 388 33.21 -8.09 2.87
C LYS A 388 33.40 -9.54 2.42
N LYS A 389 33.82 -10.44 3.33
CA LYS A 389 33.95 -11.87 3.03
C LYS A 389 32.60 -12.50 2.66
N ALA A 390 31.56 -12.22 3.44
CA ALA A 390 30.22 -12.74 3.20
C ALA A 390 29.63 -12.20 1.88
N GLN A 391 29.80 -10.90 1.59
CA GLN A 391 29.37 -10.29 0.32
C GLN A 391 30.07 -10.93 -0.88
N LYS A 392 31.38 -11.18 -0.79
CA LYS A 392 32.14 -11.84 -1.86
C LYS A 392 31.64 -13.26 -2.14
N GLU A 393 31.36 -14.05 -1.11
CA GLU A 393 30.78 -15.39 -1.31
C GLU A 393 29.35 -15.31 -1.86
N MET A 394 28.53 -14.36 -1.40
CA MET A 394 27.20 -14.11 -1.97
C MET A 394 27.28 -13.81 -3.48
N GLU A 395 28.16 -12.89 -3.89
CA GLU A 395 28.36 -12.50 -5.29
C GLU A 395 28.78 -13.69 -6.16
N LYS A 396 29.67 -14.55 -5.66
CA LYS A 396 30.08 -15.79 -6.32
C LYS A 396 28.86 -16.68 -6.64
N TYR A 397 27.95 -16.90 -5.69
CA TYR A 397 26.76 -17.72 -5.92
C TYR A 397 25.73 -17.05 -6.83
N VAL A 398 25.60 -15.72 -6.77
CA VAL A 398 24.80 -14.94 -7.73
C VAL A 398 25.36 -15.09 -9.15
N GLU A 399 26.67 -15.10 -9.32
CA GLU A 399 27.32 -15.30 -10.62
C GLU A 399 27.10 -16.72 -11.16
N LEU A 400 27.20 -17.75 -10.31
CA LEU A 400 26.89 -19.13 -10.67
C LEU A 400 25.42 -19.29 -11.12
N LEU A 401 24.49 -18.64 -10.42
CA LEU A 401 23.07 -18.62 -10.79
C LEU A 401 22.82 -17.94 -12.14
N LYS A 402 23.57 -16.88 -12.47
CA LYS A 402 23.51 -16.25 -13.80
C LYS A 402 24.04 -17.17 -14.90
N LYS A 403 25.08 -17.96 -14.62
CA LYS A 403 25.69 -18.89 -15.57
C LYS A 403 24.80 -20.10 -15.87
N THR A 404 24.02 -20.58 -14.90
CA THR A 404 23.08 -21.69 -15.11
C THR A 404 21.78 -21.28 -15.81
N ALA A 405 21.48 -19.97 -15.90
CA ALA A 405 20.36 -19.44 -16.66
C ALA A 405 20.61 -19.34 -18.19
N ALA A 406 21.75 -19.84 -18.69
CA ALA A 406 22.23 -19.66 -20.07
C ALA A 406 21.90 -20.81 -21.05
N GLU A 407 20.95 -21.69 -20.76
CA GLU A 407 20.29 -22.55 -21.77
C GLU A 407 18.85 -22.07 -22.06
N PRO A 408 18.39 -22.09 -23.32
CA PRO A 408 17.26 -21.30 -23.74
C PRO A 408 15.93 -21.98 -23.39
N ALA A 409 15.30 -21.54 -22.30
CA ALA A 409 13.87 -21.70 -22.10
C ALA A 409 13.14 -20.40 -22.47
N GLN A 410 12.12 -20.50 -23.32
CA GLN A 410 11.15 -19.44 -23.56
C GLN A 410 10.57 -18.96 -22.21
N GLY A 411 10.83 -17.71 -21.79
CA GLY A 411 10.40 -17.24 -20.48
C GLY A 411 10.50 -15.72 -20.25
N ASN A 412 9.33 -15.10 -20.13
CA ASN A 412 8.93 -13.90 -19.37
C ASN A 412 9.95 -12.73 -19.15
N PRO A 413 9.72 -11.51 -19.72
CA PRO A 413 10.62 -10.35 -19.58
C PRO A 413 10.69 -9.72 -18.16
N LEU A 414 9.96 -10.24 -17.18
CA LEU A 414 9.65 -9.53 -15.93
C LEU A 414 10.35 -10.10 -14.68
N GLN A 415 11.46 -10.83 -14.87
CA GLN A 415 12.31 -11.33 -13.76
C GLN A 415 13.76 -10.83 -13.81
N GLY A 416 14.04 -9.74 -14.53
CA GLY A 416 15.33 -9.08 -14.51
C GLY A 416 15.36 -7.92 -13.51
N ASN A 417 16.41 -7.85 -12.66
CA ASN A 417 16.82 -6.57 -12.08
C ASN A 417 17.18 -5.64 -13.26
N PRO A 418 16.49 -4.50 -13.48
CA PRO A 418 16.75 -3.67 -14.64
C PRO A 418 18.19 -3.14 -14.56
N THR A 419 18.99 -3.47 -15.58
CA THR A 419 20.30 -2.86 -15.74
C THR A 419 20.07 -1.41 -16.16
N LEU A 420 20.37 -0.47 -15.26
CA LEU A 420 20.23 0.97 -15.49
C LEU A 420 21.11 1.40 -16.67
N GLN A 421 20.48 1.86 -17.77
CA GLN A 421 21.13 2.76 -18.72
C GLN A 421 20.68 4.18 -18.36
N ALA A 422 21.45 4.86 -17.51
CA ALA A 422 21.23 6.25 -17.15
C ALA A 422 21.98 7.17 -18.11
N GLY A 423 21.29 8.15 -18.69
CA GLY A 423 21.93 9.29 -19.35
C GLY A 423 22.08 10.42 -18.35
N ILE A 424 23.26 10.54 -17.73
CA ILE A 424 23.60 11.68 -16.88
C ILE A 424 23.88 12.89 -17.79
N PRO A 425 23.41 14.11 -17.46
CA PRO A 425 23.75 15.33 -18.18
C PRO A 425 25.27 15.54 -18.33
N ALA A 426 25.68 16.36 -19.30
CA ALA A 426 27.09 16.58 -19.64
C ALA A 426 27.93 17.19 -18.50
N ASP A 427 27.30 17.85 -17.52
CA ASP A 427 27.91 18.40 -16.31
C ASP A 427 27.95 17.39 -15.14
N GLY A 428 27.47 16.15 -15.36
CA GLY A 428 27.51 15.06 -14.38
C GLY A 428 26.45 15.13 -13.29
N LYS A 429 25.52 16.10 -13.32
CA LYS A 429 24.56 16.36 -12.24
C LYS A 429 23.14 16.56 -12.78
N ALA A 430 22.15 16.16 -12.00
CA ALA A 430 20.75 16.46 -12.24
C ALA A 430 20.17 17.26 -11.08
N VAL A 431 19.56 18.41 -11.38
CA VAL A 431 19.08 19.36 -10.38
C VAL A 431 17.56 19.41 -10.40
N LEU A 432 16.96 19.02 -9.29
CA LEU A 432 15.52 18.99 -9.06
C LEU A 432 15.13 20.19 -8.20
N ASN A 433 14.41 21.14 -8.77
CA ASN A 433 13.70 22.13 -7.98
C ASN A 433 12.48 21.46 -7.35
N TYR A 434 12.23 21.74 -6.06
CA TYR A 434 11.06 21.19 -5.38
C TYR A 434 10.13 22.28 -4.83
N GLU A 435 8.85 21.95 -4.79
CA GLU A 435 7.83 22.66 -4.03
C GLU A 435 7.65 21.94 -2.69
N GLU A 436 7.65 22.67 -1.58
CA GLU A 436 7.30 22.06 -0.30
C GLU A 436 5.78 22.03 -0.15
N ARG A 437 5.22 20.82 0.03
CA ARG A 437 3.78 20.62 0.24
C ARG A 437 3.58 19.83 1.52
N VAL A 438 2.89 20.40 2.50
CA VAL A 438 2.66 19.75 3.81
C VAL A 438 3.98 19.23 4.44
N GLY A 439 5.05 20.02 4.33
CA GLY A 439 6.35 19.71 4.94
C GLY A 439 7.23 18.70 4.20
N VAL A 440 6.88 18.29 2.97
CA VAL A 440 7.67 17.34 2.16
C VAL A 440 8.06 17.90 0.78
N PRO A 441 9.16 17.44 0.16
CA PRO A 441 9.62 17.95 -1.13
C PRO A 441 8.91 17.24 -2.29
N VAL A 442 8.17 18.02 -3.08
CA VAL A 442 7.52 17.56 -4.30
C VAL A 442 8.27 18.09 -5.52
N VAL A 443 8.82 17.17 -6.31
CA VAL A 443 9.60 17.45 -7.52
C VAL A 443 8.78 17.25 -8.77
N LYS A 444 9.20 17.86 -9.88
CA LYS A 444 8.60 17.64 -11.19
C LYS A 444 9.32 16.51 -11.91
N VAL A 445 8.54 15.56 -12.41
CA VAL A 445 9.00 14.39 -13.15
C VAL A 445 8.29 14.37 -14.50
N MET A 446 9.04 14.11 -15.56
CA MET A 446 8.50 14.00 -16.91
C MET A 446 8.44 12.53 -17.33
N ILE A 447 7.27 12.07 -17.77
CA ILE A 447 7.05 10.74 -18.33
C ILE A 447 6.34 10.94 -19.67
N ASN A 448 6.88 10.34 -20.73
CA ASN A 448 6.45 10.54 -22.13
C ASN A 448 6.21 12.01 -22.54
N GLY A 449 6.99 12.95 -22.01
CA GLY A 449 6.88 14.37 -22.35
C GLY A 449 5.84 15.17 -21.54
N HIS A 450 5.07 14.55 -20.66
CA HIS A 450 4.18 15.27 -19.73
C HIS A 450 4.79 15.36 -18.33
N THR A 451 4.53 16.48 -17.66
CA THR A 451 5.08 16.77 -16.32
C THR A 451 4.08 16.43 -15.23
N TYR A 452 4.55 15.68 -14.24
CA TYR A 452 3.82 15.19 -13.08
C TYR A 452 4.51 15.64 -11.79
N SER A 453 3.76 15.62 -10.68
CA SER A 453 4.28 15.98 -9.36
C SER A 453 4.59 14.71 -8.57
N PHE A 454 5.84 14.52 -8.16
CA PHE A 454 6.25 13.33 -7.40
C PHE A 454 6.80 13.75 -6.05
N LEU A 455 6.42 13.02 -5.00
CA LEU A 455 7.13 13.11 -3.73
C LEU A 455 8.53 12.52 -3.90
N PHE A 456 9.56 13.21 -3.44
CA PHE A 456 10.90 12.64 -3.29
C PHE A 456 11.02 12.05 -1.90
N ASP A 457 11.04 10.72 -1.79
CA ASP A 457 10.95 9.98 -0.51
C ASP A 457 12.11 9.01 -0.34
N THR A 458 13.07 9.38 0.50
CA THR A 458 14.25 8.59 0.83
C THR A 458 13.93 7.30 1.60
N CYS A 459 12.76 7.19 2.21
CA CYS A 459 12.29 6.01 2.94
C CYS A 459 11.15 5.26 2.22
N ALA A 460 10.90 5.60 0.96
CA ALA A 460 10.03 4.79 0.11
C ALA A 460 10.81 3.63 -0.51
N GLY A 461 10.55 2.40 -0.06
CA GLY A 461 11.19 1.19 -0.59
C GLY A 461 10.86 0.88 -2.06
N TYR A 462 9.85 1.54 -2.63
CA TYR A 462 9.50 1.46 -4.04
C TYR A 462 9.37 2.86 -4.65
N THR A 463 9.67 2.97 -5.94
CA THR A 463 9.15 4.07 -6.76
C THR A 463 7.70 3.74 -7.10
N CYS A 464 6.80 4.71 -6.97
CA CYS A 464 5.37 4.52 -7.17
C CYS A 464 4.83 5.48 -8.23
N VAL A 465 3.78 5.05 -8.92
CA VAL A 465 2.96 5.85 -9.84
C VAL A 465 1.49 5.64 -9.48
N SER A 466 0.68 6.68 -9.64
CA SER A 466 -0.77 6.57 -9.49
C SER A 466 -1.38 5.75 -10.63
N ASP A 467 -2.47 5.04 -10.36
CA ASP A 467 -3.32 4.43 -11.38
C ASP A 467 -3.76 5.45 -12.45
N LYS A 468 -4.06 6.69 -12.05
CA LYS A 468 -4.31 7.83 -12.95
C LYS A 468 -3.14 8.08 -13.91
N LEU A 469 -1.91 8.16 -13.40
CA LEU A 469 -0.73 8.37 -14.24
C LEU A 469 -0.50 7.17 -15.16
N VAL A 470 -0.57 5.95 -14.63
CA VAL A 470 -0.44 4.71 -15.42
C VAL A 470 -1.41 4.70 -16.59
N ASN A 471 -2.66 5.09 -16.35
CA ASN A 471 -3.68 5.23 -17.38
C ASN A 471 -3.32 6.37 -18.35
N THR A 472 -3.06 7.57 -17.86
CA THR A 472 -2.77 8.77 -18.67
C THR A 472 -1.59 8.53 -19.62
N GLU A 473 -0.53 7.89 -19.13
CA GLU A 473 0.70 7.61 -19.85
C GLU A 473 0.75 6.23 -20.52
N LYS A 474 -0.32 5.44 -20.41
CA LYS A 474 -0.46 4.13 -21.07
C LYS A 474 0.68 3.18 -20.71
N LEU A 475 1.09 3.20 -19.45
CA LEU A 475 2.22 2.41 -18.96
C LEU A 475 1.85 0.91 -18.93
N THR A 476 2.81 0.04 -19.28
CA THR A 476 2.57 -1.41 -19.29
C THR A 476 2.41 -1.92 -17.86
N TYR A 477 1.31 -2.62 -17.57
CA TYR A 477 0.93 -3.05 -16.23
C TYR A 477 1.07 -4.57 -16.03
N GLN A 478 1.53 -5.01 -14.86
CA GLN A 478 1.54 -6.42 -14.43
C GLN A 478 1.14 -6.55 -12.96
N GLN A 479 0.21 -7.46 -12.68
CA GLN A 479 -0.11 -7.88 -11.32
C GLN A 479 0.95 -8.86 -10.82
N THR A 480 1.57 -8.55 -9.67
CA THR A 480 2.51 -9.48 -9.02
C THR A 480 1.77 -10.20 -7.90
N GLY A 481 2.07 -11.49 -7.68
CA GLY A 481 1.48 -12.30 -6.60
C GLY A 481 1.97 -11.91 -5.19
N ASN A 482 2.67 -10.79 -5.04
CA ASN A 482 3.31 -10.36 -3.80
C ASN A 482 2.42 -9.38 -3.03
N THR A 483 2.48 -9.42 -1.70
CA THR A 483 1.86 -8.43 -0.80
C THR A 483 2.96 -7.57 -0.15
N VAL A 484 2.70 -6.28 0.07
CA VAL A 484 3.63 -5.34 0.72
C VAL A 484 3.07 -4.93 2.08
N ILE A 485 3.93 -4.83 3.08
CA ILE A 485 3.59 -4.37 4.44
C ILE A 485 2.96 -2.96 4.34
N GLY A 486 1.73 -2.82 4.82
CA GLY A 486 0.97 -1.56 4.80
C GLY A 486 0.06 -1.35 3.59
N MET A 487 0.02 -2.26 2.61
CA MET A 487 -0.95 -2.23 1.50
C MET A 487 -1.90 -3.42 1.60
N GLN A 488 -3.21 -3.18 1.47
CA GLN A 488 -4.21 -4.25 1.32
C GLN A 488 -4.24 -4.73 -0.14
N GLY A 489 -3.93 -6.01 -0.39
CA GLY A 489 -4.07 -6.65 -1.71
C GLY A 489 -2.76 -6.99 -2.43
N THR A 490 -2.88 -7.48 -3.67
CA THR A 490 -1.73 -7.83 -4.53
C THR A 490 -1.04 -6.56 -5.05
N LEU A 491 0.29 -6.53 -5.01
CA LEU A 491 1.09 -5.41 -5.52
C LEU A 491 1.05 -5.39 -7.04
N ASN A 492 0.55 -4.29 -7.58
CA ASN A 492 0.52 -4.03 -9.01
C ASN A 492 1.76 -3.22 -9.41
N MET A 493 2.36 -3.55 -10.55
CA MET A 493 3.55 -2.88 -11.06
C MET A 493 3.30 -2.32 -12.45
N ALA A 494 3.91 -1.18 -12.77
CA ALA A 494 3.91 -0.57 -14.08
C ALA A 494 5.33 -0.38 -14.59
N ALA A 495 5.58 -0.70 -15.86
CA ALA A 495 6.80 -0.36 -16.55
C ALA A 495 6.72 1.11 -17.00
N VAL A 496 7.73 1.88 -16.63
CA VAL A 496 7.93 3.29 -17.01
C VAL A 496 9.09 3.32 -18.01
N PRO A 497 8.81 3.38 -19.33
CA PRO A 497 9.84 3.26 -20.37
C PRO A 497 10.91 4.34 -20.26
N GLU A 498 10.50 5.56 -19.93
CA GLU A 498 11.39 6.69 -19.72
C GLU A 498 10.81 7.62 -18.65
N LEU A 499 11.68 8.01 -17.71
CA LEU A 499 11.41 8.96 -16.65
C LEU A 499 12.53 10.00 -16.67
N THR A 500 12.19 11.27 -16.84
CA THR A 500 13.15 12.37 -16.89
C THR A 500 12.89 13.35 -15.75
N MET A 501 13.94 13.74 -15.03
CA MET A 501 13.83 14.71 -13.93
C MET A 501 15.14 15.48 -13.75
N GLY A 502 15.07 16.81 -13.70
CA GLY A 502 16.27 17.65 -13.49
C GLY A 502 17.39 17.46 -14.50
N GLY A 503 17.07 17.01 -15.72
CA GLY A 503 18.04 16.63 -16.77
C GLY A 503 18.46 15.15 -16.76
N LEU A 504 18.25 14.41 -15.67
CA LEU A 504 18.49 12.97 -15.61
C LEU A 504 17.42 12.23 -16.42
N THR A 505 17.83 11.36 -17.32
CA THR A 505 16.92 10.47 -18.06
C THR A 505 17.17 9.01 -17.66
N LEU A 506 16.12 8.37 -17.12
CA LEU A 506 16.11 6.99 -16.67
C LEU A 506 15.23 6.15 -17.58
N LYS A 507 15.76 5.07 -18.14
CA LYS A 507 15.01 4.18 -19.04
C LYS A 507 14.62 2.88 -18.34
N ASN A 508 13.52 2.28 -18.79
CA ASN A 508 13.03 0.96 -18.38
C ASN A 508 12.88 0.82 -16.87
N GLN A 509 12.30 1.83 -16.22
CA GLN A 509 12.01 1.78 -14.79
C GLN A 509 10.76 0.91 -14.54
N VAL A 510 10.63 0.41 -13.31
CA VAL A 510 9.43 -0.29 -12.86
C VAL A 510 8.96 0.38 -11.58
N ALA A 511 7.68 0.71 -11.51
CA ALA A 511 7.08 1.40 -10.38
C ALA A 511 5.86 0.64 -9.85
N ALA A 512 5.66 0.66 -8.53
CA ALA A 512 4.43 0.15 -7.93
C ALA A 512 3.25 1.06 -8.30
N VAL A 513 2.08 0.47 -8.54
CA VAL A 513 0.85 1.20 -8.85
C VAL A 513 0.05 1.42 -7.59
N MET A 514 -0.24 2.67 -7.29
CA MET A 514 -1.04 3.10 -6.15
C MET A 514 -2.31 3.79 -6.62
N SER A 515 -3.39 3.70 -5.85
CA SER A 515 -4.60 4.42 -6.25
C SER A 515 -4.44 5.93 -6.10
N GLU A 516 -4.89 6.71 -7.09
CA GLU A 516 -5.00 8.17 -6.97
C GLU A 516 -5.91 8.60 -5.80
N GLN A 517 -6.81 7.71 -5.36
CA GLN A 517 -7.71 7.91 -4.23
C GLN A 517 -7.00 7.68 -2.88
N ASN A 518 -5.71 7.33 -2.90
CA ASN A 518 -4.91 7.24 -1.69
C ASN A 518 -4.90 8.60 -0.96
N PRO A 519 -5.25 8.66 0.34
CA PRO A 519 -5.31 9.92 1.09
C PRO A 519 -4.01 10.74 1.03
N ALA A 520 -2.84 10.09 1.03
CA ALA A 520 -1.55 10.79 0.91
C ALA A 520 -1.38 11.43 -0.48
N PHE A 521 -1.79 10.74 -1.55
CA PHE A 521 -1.72 11.26 -2.92
C PHE A 521 -2.65 12.46 -3.11
N GLN A 522 -3.88 12.39 -2.58
CA GLN A 522 -4.82 13.51 -2.61
C GLN A 522 -4.35 14.71 -1.79
N THR A 523 -3.85 14.46 -0.57
CA THR A 523 -3.41 15.52 0.35
C THR A 523 -2.21 16.28 -0.20
N LEU A 524 -1.25 15.57 -0.81
CA LEU A 524 -0.05 16.17 -1.37
C LEU A 524 -0.24 16.67 -2.82
N GLY A 525 -1.31 16.24 -3.49
CA GLY A 525 -1.57 16.51 -4.91
C GLY A 525 -0.46 15.95 -5.80
N ILE A 526 -0.05 14.72 -5.55
CA ILE A 526 1.04 14.02 -6.26
C ILE A 526 0.51 12.89 -7.13
N ASP A 527 1.26 12.58 -8.17
CA ASP A 527 0.96 11.54 -9.14
C ASP A 527 1.85 10.29 -8.97
N GLY A 528 2.85 10.37 -8.07
CA GLY A 528 3.80 9.28 -7.79
C GLY A 528 4.81 9.63 -6.70
N ILE A 529 5.70 8.68 -6.41
CA ILE A 529 6.77 8.79 -5.41
C ILE A 529 8.07 8.31 -6.07
N ILE A 530 9.14 9.12 -5.99
CA ILE A 530 10.50 8.68 -6.32
C ILE A 530 11.10 8.09 -5.06
N GLY A 531 11.40 6.78 -5.10
CA GLY A 531 11.88 6.02 -3.96
C GLY A 531 13.27 5.41 -4.17
N ALA A 532 13.67 4.55 -3.24
CA ALA A 532 14.98 3.95 -3.15
C ALA A 532 15.52 3.26 -4.43
N PRO A 533 14.70 2.58 -5.27
CA PRO A 533 15.20 1.99 -6.52
C PRO A 533 15.89 2.99 -7.46
N ILE A 534 15.54 4.28 -7.37
CA ILE A 534 16.18 5.36 -8.12
C ILE A 534 17.20 6.09 -7.24
N ILE A 535 16.79 6.53 -6.05
CA ILE A 535 17.57 7.40 -5.15
C ILE A 535 18.94 6.78 -4.81
N ASN A 536 18.97 5.47 -4.51
CA ASN A 536 20.15 4.81 -3.96
C ASN A 536 21.30 4.64 -4.97
N ASN A 537 21.09 5.00 -6.23
CA ASN A 537 22.12 4.95 -7.27
C ASN A 537 22.98 6.22 -7.34
N TYR A 538 22.65 7.26 -6.58
CA TYR A 538 23.26 8.58 -6.72
C TYR A 538 23.84 9.11 -5.41
N VAL A 539 24.73 10.09 -5.55
CA VAL A 539 25.02 11.06 -4.50
C VAL A 539 23.89 12.09 -4.50
N VAL A 540 23.13 12.16 -3.42
CA VAL A 540 21.95 13.01 -3.27
C VAL A 540 22.30 14.18 -2.36
N THR A 541 22.21 15.40 -2.85
CA THR A 541 22.43 16.62 -2.07
C THR A 541 21.13 17.40 -1.94
N ILE A 542 20.70 17.70 -0.72
CA ILE A 542 19.50 18.47 -0.42
C ILE A 542 19.91 19.79 0.21
N ASP A 543 19.49 20.89 -0.41
CA ASP A 543 19.74 22.26 0.05
C ASP A 543 18.40 23.01 0.10
N SER A 544 17.89 23.22 1.32
CA SER A 544 16.58 23.83 1.55
C SER A 544 16.55 25.32 1.21
N ARG A 545 17.68 26.02 1.37
CA ARG A 545 17.79 27.46 1.07
C ARG A 545 17.58 27.76 -0.40
N SER A 546 18.14 26.91 -1.25
CA SER A 546 17.94 27.01 -2.70
C SER A 546 16.73 26.23 -3.20
N LYS A 547 16.08 25.44 -2.33
CA LYS A 547 14.99 24.51 -2.67
C LYS A 547 15.37 23.55 -3.80
N MET A 548 16.59 23.02 -3.72
CA MET A 548 17.15 22.12 -4.73
C MET A 548 17.53 20.76 -4.11
N ILE A 549 17.24 19.70 -4.86
CA ILE A 549 17.78 18.36 -4.67
C ILE A 549 18.66 18.04 -5.88
N THR A 550 19.93 17.70 -5.66
CA THR A 550 20.88 17.36 -6.72
C THR A 550 21.23 15.87 -6.67
N LEU A 551 21.12 15.19 -7.81
CA LEU A 551 21.58 13.82 -8.02
C LEU A 551 22.88 13.85 -8.84
N SER A 552 23.93 13.18 -8.38
CA SER A 552 25.24 13.15 -9.03
C SER A 552 25.83 11.75 -9.02
N GLY A 553 26.59 11.39 -10.05
CA GLY A 553 27.41 10.17 -10.06
C GLY A 553 28.71 10.32 -9.24
N GLU A 554 29.16 11.56 -9.06
CA GLU A 554 30.40 11.89 -8.37
C GLU A 554 30.15 12.67 -7.09
N THR A 555 31.07 12.49 -6.14
CA THR A 555 31.08 13.21 -4.88
C THR A 555 31.64 14.62 -5.07
N ASP A 556 31.09 15.61 -4.37
CA ASP A 556 31.70 16.94 -4.28
C ASP A 556 33.06 16.86 -3.55
N ALA A 557 34.14 17.17 -4.28
CA ALA A 557 35.51 17.11 -3.76
C ALA A 557 35.77 18.11 -2.61
N THR A 558 34.92 19.11 -2.42
CA THR A 558 35.01 20.06 -1.31
C THR A 558 34.56 19.45 0.02
N ILE A 559 33.80 18.35 0.00
CA ILE A 559 33.37 17.65 1.20
C ILE A 559 34.51 16.77 1.71
N VAL A 560 35.21 17.28 2.72
CA VAL A 560 36.36 16.60 3.34
C VAL A 560 35.99 15.73 4.55
N ARG A 561 34.79 15.92 5.12
CA ARG A 561 34.30 15.14 6.27
C ARG A 561 33.08 14.31 5.89
N TRP A 562 33.15 13.03 6.21
CA TRP A 562 32.10 12.05 5.94
C TRP A 562 31.79 11.26 7.21
N ASP A 563 30.51 11.10 7.50
CA ASP A 563 29.98 10.24 8.54
C ASP A 563 29.37 8.97 7.90
N THR A 564 29.07 7.97 8.74
CA THR A 564 28.62 6.66 8.25
C THR A 564 27.13 6.65 7.92
N LEU A 565 26.81 6.20 6.71
CA LEU A 565 25.45 5.87 6.28
C LEU A 565 25.38 4.35 6.12
N SER A 566 24.43 3.69 6.78
CA SER A 566 24.05 2.31 6.49
C SER A 566 22.65 2.28 5.86
N LEU A 567 22.20 1.10 5.44
CA LEU A 567 20.86 0.91 4.89
C LEU A 567 20.08 -0.05 5.78
N HIS A 568 18.87 0.35 6.19
CA HIS A 568 17.89 -0.54 6.76
C HIS A 568 16.95 -1.01 5.66
N GLY A 569 17.22 -2.18 5.08
CA GLY A 569 16.61 -2.55 3.81
C GLY A 569 17.08 -1.59 2.71
N SER A 570 16.19 -0.73 2.24
CA SER A 570 16.47 0.31 1.25
C SER A 570 16.74 1.70 1.83
N ASP A 571 16.44 1.91 3.12
CA ASP A 571 16.26 3.25 3.67
C ASP A 571 17.55 3.76 4.34
N PRO A 572 17.89 5.06 4.22
CA PRO A 572 19.15 5.60 4.70
C PRO A 572 19.19 5.73 6.22
N LEU A 573 19.98 4.88 6.87
CA LEU A 573 20.19 4.88 8.31
C LEU A 573 21.47 5.66 8.64
N LEU A 574 21.30 6.86 9.21
CA LEU A 574 22.37 7.78 9.54
C LEU A 574 22.76 7.63 11.02
N ALA A 575 24.06 7.66 11.28
CA ALA A 575 24.56 7.78 12.65
C ALA A 575 24.48 9.24 13.11
N ILE A 576 23.58 9.52 14.06
CA ILE A 576 23.46 10.81 14.74
C ILE A 576 23.89 10.69 16.20
N LYS A 577 24.03 11.81 16.91
CA LYS A 577 24.20 11.80 18.37
C LYS A 577 23.11 12.60 19.07
N VAL A 578 22.67 12.14 20.23
CA VAL A 578 21.74 12.87 21.11
C VAL A 578 22.36 13.08 22.49
N GLN A 579 22.07 14.23 23.10
CA GLN A 579 22.61 14.60 24.41
C GLN A 579 21.74 14.02 25.53
N GLY A 580 22.31 13.25 26.46
CA GLY A 580 21.68 12.94 27.75
C GLY A 580 22.16 13.85 28.88
N LYS A 581 21.87 13.48 30.14
CA LYS A 581 22.32 14.26 31.31
C LYS A 581 23.85 14.45 31.36
N ASP A 582 24.59 13.38 31.12
CA ASP A 582 26.04 13.34 31.39
C ASP A 582 26.90 13.02 30.17
N GLU A 583 26.31 12.50 29.08
CA GLU A 583 27.07 12.03 27.89
C GLU A 583 26.26 12.15 26.58
N LEU A 584 26.95 11.95 25.46
CA LEU A 584 26.36 11.87 24.11
C LEU A 584 26.15 10.42 23.71
N TYR A 585 24.95 10.09 23.22
CA TYR A 585 24.59 8.76 22.73
C TYR A 585 24.59 8.74 21.21
N ASP A 586 25.29 7.76 20.61
CA ASP A 586 25.16 7.44 19.19
C ASP A 586 23.81 6.74 18.95
N VAL A 587 23.01 7.29 18.04
CA VAL A 587 21.69 6.76 17.71
C VAL A 587 21.56 6.62 16.19
N PRO A 588 21.10 5.46 15.69
CA PRO A 588 20.75 5.31 14.29
C PRO A 588 19.39 5.96 14.00
N ALA A 589 19.33 6.79 12.95
CA ALA A 589 18.12 7.49 12.55
C ALA A 589 17.92 7.44 11.03
N LEU A 590 16.70 7.14 10.60
CA LEU A 590 16.31 7.19 9.20
C LEU A 590 16.03 8.63 8.80
N PHE A 591 16.68 9.12 7.74
CA PHE A 591 16.31 10.39 7.16
C PHE A 591 15.19 10.18 6.14
N ASP A 592 13.97 10.59 6.51
CA ASP A 592 12.75 10.34 5.77
C ASP A 592 12.23 11.66 5.18
N THR A 593 12.51 11.88 3.89
CA THR A 593 12.02 13.06 3.19
C THR A 593 10.51 13.01 2.92
N GLY A 594 9.87 11.85 3.05
CA GLY A 594 8.41 11.68 3.04
C GLY A 594 7.73 12.03 4.38
N ASN A 595 8.50 12.24 5.45
CA ASN A 595 7.97 12.65 6.74
C ASN A 595 7.85 14.18 6.86
N GLY A 596 6.63 14.69 6.64
CA GLY A 596 6.25 16.10 6.75
C GLY A 596 5.80 16.59 8.13
N THR A 597 5.87 15.75 9.17
CA THR A 597 5.34 16.08 10.51
C THR A 597 6.10 17.23 11.19
N GLY A 598 7.33 17.50 10.75
CA GLY A 598 8.20 18.48 11.38
C GLY A 598 8.66 18.06 12.79
N ALA A 599 8.50 16.80 13.17
CA ALA A 599 9.09 16.28 14.40
C ALA A 599 9.84 15.00 14.12
N ILE A 600 10.87 14.78 14.93
CA ILE A 600 11.56 13.50 14.98
C ILE A 600 10.59 12.48 15.58
N ALA A 601 10.39 11.36 14.89
CA ALA A 601 9.45 10.34 15.32
C ALA A 601 10.20 9.19 16.02
N LEU A 602 9.93 8.97 17.30
CA LEU A 602 10.45 7.86 18.07
C LEU A 602 9.50 6.65 17.94
N PRO A 603 9.98 5.43 17.65
CA PRO A 603 9.12 4.29 17.36
C PRO A 603 8.49 3.64 18.61
N SER A 604 8.92 4.05 19.81
CA SER A 604 8.53 3.42 21.08
C SER A 604 8.14 4.45 22.13
N ALA A 605 6.92 4.31 22.67
CA ALA A 605 6.47 5.05 23.84
C ALA A 605 7.30 4.72 25.09
N GLN A 606 7.72 3.46 25.26
CA GLN A 606 8.64 3.07 26.32
C GLN A 606 9.99 3.74 26.14
N GLY A 607 10.55 3.71 24.92
CA GLY A 607 11.80 4.40 24.60
C GLY A 607 11.72 5.90 24.88
N PHE A 608 10.56 6.51 24.63
CA PHE A 608 10.32 7.92 24.95
C PHE A 608 10.44 8.18 26.46
N GLU A 609 9.77 7.37 27.28
CA GLU A 609 9.84 7.48 28.74
C GLU A 609 11.27 7.25 29.27
N GLU A 610 12.02 6.33 28.67
CA GLU A 610 13.42 6.05 29.01
C GLU A 610 14.34 7.23 28.65
N TRP A 611 14.20 7.77 27.44
CA TRP A 611 14.96 8.94 26.99
C TRP A 611 14.63 10.18 27.81
N ALA A 612 13.37 10.37 28.22
CA ALA A 612 12.99 11.41 29.15
C ALA A 612 13.68 11.25 30.51
N LYS A 613 13.71 10.04 31.09
CA LYS A 613 14.41 9.76 32.36
C LYS A 613 15.92 9.99 32.25
N ALA A 614 16.51 9.64 31.12
CA ALA A 614 17.93 9.86 30.80
C ALA A 614 18.27 11.33 30.51
N GLY A 615 17.27 12.22 30.46
CA GLY A 615 17.43 13.65 30.13
C GLY A 615 17.76 13.91 28.67
N VAL A 616 17.52 12.93 27.79
CA VAL A 616 17.61 13.09 26.34
C VAL A 616 16.43 13.91 25.81
N ILE A 617 15.26 13.74 26.43
CA ILE A 617 14.04 14.48 26.09
C ILE A 617 13.62 15.35 27.27
N GLY A 618 13.47 16.66 27.00
CA GLY A 618 12.85 17.65 27.88
C GLY A 618 11.41 17.96 27.45
N HIS A 619 10.74 18.81 28.24
CA HIS A 619 9.39 19.34 27.93
C HIS A 619 8.36 18.27 27.53
N VAL A 620 8.35 17.15 28.26
CA VAL A 620 7.50 16.00 27.95
C VAL A 620 6.04 16.29 28.21
N GLU A 621 5.21 16.08 27.20
CA GLU A 621 3.76 16.13 27.28
C GLU A 621 3.15 14.80 26.85
N LYS A 622 2.08 14.41 27.55
CA LYS A 622 1.29 13.22 27.26
C LYS A 622 0.03 13.60 26.50
N GLY A 623 -0.37 12.70 25.61
CA GLY A 623 -1.61 12.78 24.85
C GLY A 623 -2.17 11.40 24.51
N GLU A 624 -3.31 11.43 23.84
CA GLU A 624 -4.06 10.27 23.37
C GLU A 624 -4.43 10.49 21.90
N GLY A 625 -4.40 9.43 21.09
CA GLY A 625 -4.82 9.46 19.68
C GLY A 625 -3.71 9.14 18.69
N PHE A 626 -3.86 9.59 17.45
CA PHE A 626 -2.91 9.36 16.36
C PHE A 626 -2.50 10.68 15.71
N ASN A 627 -1.26 10.75 15.26
CA ASN A 627 -0.62 11.96 14.75
C ASN A 627 -0.14 11.85 13.28
N ALA A 628 -0.29 10.69 12.63
CA ALA A 628 0.18 10.47 11.27
C ALA A 628 -0.81 9.68 10.41
N VAL A 629 -0.91 10.07 9.13
CA VAL A 629 -1.52 9.29 8.06
C VAL A 629 -0.38 8.76 7.20
N MET A 630 -0.18 7.45 7.17
CA MET A 630 0.83 6.81 6.31
C MET A 630 0.23 6.56 4.92
N ILE A 631 1.09 6.29 3.94
CA ILE A 631 0.70 5.88 2.58
C ILE A 631 -0.18 4.59 2.60
N GLY A 632 -0.07 3.77 3.63
CA GLY A 632 -0.95 2.61 3.88
C GLY A 632 -2.28 2.90 4.60
N GLY A 633 -2.59 4.16 4.88
CA GLY A 633 -3.72 4.59 5.72
C GLY A 633 -3.28 5.10 7.09
N ILE A 634 -4.24 5.28 8.00
CA ILE A 634 -3.96 5.71 9.38
C ILE A 634 -3.19 4.61 10.09
N SER A 635 -1.88 4.81 10.30
CA SER A 635 -1.09 3.92 11.15
C SER A 635 -1.44 4.24 12.59
N LYS A 636 -1.95 3.26 13.34
CA LYS A 636 -2.10 3.37 14.80
C LYS A 636 -0.72 3.29 15.43
N THR A 637 0.03 4.38 15.36
CA THR A 637 1.31 4.54 16.05
C THR A 637 1.03 4.98 17.48
N THR A 638 0.82 3.99 18.35
CA THR A 638 0.94 4.08 19.81
C THR A 638 -0.31 4.37 20.69
N ASP A 639 -0.46 3.62 21.81
CA ASP A 639 -1.51 3.73 22.87
C ASP A 639 -1.29 5.00 23.68
N LYS A 640 -0.04 5.49 23.68
CA LYS A 640 0.41 6.65 24.42
C LYS A 640 1.13 7.57 23.47
N LEU A 641 0.52 8.72 23.21
CA LEU A 641 1.11 9.75 22.39
C LEU A 641 1.98 10.62 23.29
N TYR A 642 3.28 10.68 23.00
CA TYR A 642 4.20 11.57 23.69
C TYR A 642 4.74 12.61 22.71
N ARG A 643 4.97 13.82 23.22
CA ARG A 643 5.77 14.84 22.54
C ARG A 643 6.70 15.53 23.52
N GLY A 644 7.76 16.13 23.00
CA GLY A 644 8.74 16.87 23.78
C GLY A 644 9.83 17.46 22.90
N SER A 645 10.98 17.76 23.50
CA SER A 645 12.13 18.35 22.82
C SER A 645 13.41 17.57 23.14
N LEU A 646 14.22 17.24 22.13
CA LEU A 646 15.57 16.74 22.38
C LEU A 646 16.43 17.84 23.00
N THR A 647 17.11 17.54 24.09
CA THR A 647 17.99 18.49 24.81
C THR A 647 19.27 18.80 24.04
N GLY A 648 19.69 17.88 23.18
CA GLY A 648 20.74 18.08 22.18
C GLY A 648 20.66 17.04 21.06
N PHE A 649 20.86 17.49 19.83
CA PHE A 649 20.81 16.70 18.60
C PHE A 649 21.99 17.11 17.72
N HIS A 650 22.82 16.13 17.35
CA HIS A 650 24.04 16.34 16.59
C HIS A 650 24.02 15.48 15.33
N ILE A 651 24.35 16.10 14.21
CA ILE A 651 24.42 15.45 12.90
C ILE A 651 25.51 16.13 12.07
N GLY A 652 26.46 15.34 11.57
CA GLY A 652 27.64 15.90 10.89
C GLY A 652 28.43 16.88 11.75
N ASP A 653 28.55 18.12 11.29
CA ASP A 653 29.15 19.23 12.04
C ASP A 653 28.14 20.07 12.84
N GLY A 654 26.84 19.79 12.69
CA GLY A 654 25.77 20.52 13.36
C GLY A 654 25.49 20.02 14.77
N ALA A 655 25.14 20.96 15.65
CA ALA A 655 24.69 20.71 17.02
C ALA A 655 23.52 21.64 17.34
N PHE A 656 22.37 21.05 17.65
CA PHE A 656 21.10 21.74 17.81
C PHE A 656 20.46 21.35 19.14
N LYS A 657 19.60 22.21 19.68
CA LYS A 657 18.86 21.97 20.93
C LYS A 657 17.38 22.21 20.70
N GLU A 658 16.56 21.65 21.56
CA GLU A 658 15.10 21.78 21.54
C GLU A 658 14.46 21.25 20.24
N MET A 659 15.07 20.24 19.61
CA MET A 659 14.51 19.61 18.41
C MET A 659 13.22 18.87 18.77
N SER A 660 12.13 19.17 18.07
CA SER A 660 10.84 18.54 18.35
C SER A 660 10.91 17.02 18.14
N ILE A 661 10.42 16.27 19.14
CA ILE A 661 10.34 14.81 19.09
C ILE A 661 8.96 14.35 19.58
N MET A 662 8.41 13.33 18.92
CA MET A 662 7.14 12.71 19.29
C MET A 662 7.17 11.21 19.07
N THR A 663 6.25 10.45 19.66
CA THR A 663 6.04 9.05 19.30
C THR A 663 5.41 8.94 17.91
N GLY A 664 5.97 8.12 17.01
CA GLY A 664 5.43 8.01 15.64
C GLY A 664 6.30 7.33 14.57
N GLY A 665 7.30 6.52 14.94
CA GLY A 665 8.21 5.86 13.98
C GLY A 665 7.94 4.36 13.76
N MET A 666 8.60 3.77 12.75
CA MET A 666 8.64 2.33 12.46
C MET A 666 10.10 1.85 12.63
N ASP A 667 10.36 0.99 13.61
CA ASP A 667 11.66 0.37 13.94
C ASP A 667 12.82 1.29 14.38
N TYR A 668 13.01 2.46 13.75
CA TYR A 668 14.06 3.44 14.07
C TYR A 668 13.49 4.84 14.30
N LEU A 669 14.35 5.74 14.79
CA LEU A 669 14.06 7.17 14.84
C LEU A 669 13.86 7.68 13.40
N LEU A 670 12.72 8.32 13.10
CA LEU A 670 12.48 8.95 11.80
C LEU A 670 12.78 10.45 11.90
N MET A 671 13.74 10.91 11.12
CA MET A 671 14.05 12.33 10.96
C MET A 671 13.20 12.92 9.84
N PRO A 672 12.44 14.00 10.10
CA PRO A 672 11.58 14.61 9.09
C PRO A 672 12.40 15.37 8.04
N PHE A 673 11.79 15.62 6.88
CA PHE A 673 12.40 16.45 5.84
C PHE A 673 12.87 17.82 6.36
N LYS A 674 12.15 18.36 7.35
CA LYS A 674 12.43 19.65 7.98
C LYS A 674 13.84 19.79 8.59
N ILE A 675 14.54 18.69 8.86
CA ILE A 675 15.97 18.75 9.24
C ILE A 675 16.82 19.45 8.17
N SER A 676 16.41 19.40 6.90
CA SER A 676 17.08 20.13 5.82
C SER A 676 17.07 21.65 6.00
N ASP A 677 16.20 22.22 6.83
CA ASP A 677 16.22 23.67 7.17
C ASP A 677 17.45 24.06 7.99
N LEU A 678 18.07 23.09 8.67
CA LEU A 678 19.20 23.31 9.56
C LEU A 678 20.56 23.25 8.86
N GLY A 679 20.62 22.65 7.68
CA GLY A 679 21.88 22.45 6.97
C GLY A 679 21.72 21.68 5.67
N LYS A 680 22.80 21.70 4.89
CA LYS A 680 22.91 20.99 3.63
C LYS A 680 23.21 19.51 3.89
N MET A 681 22.33 18.62 3.43
CA MET A 681 22.46 17.18 3.58
C MET A 681 23.01 16.56 2.30
N THR A 682 24.05 15.73 2.39
CA THR A 682 24.59 14.97 1.26
C THR A 682 24.64 13.47 1.60
N LEU A 683 23.89 12.65 0.87
CA LEU A 683 23.82 11.19 1.01
C LEU A 683 24.56 10.55 -0.17
N ASP A 684 25.73 9.97 0.06
CA ASP A 684 26.50 9.24 -0.96
C ASP A 684 26.18 7.75 -0.83
N TYR A 685 25.03 7.35 -1.38
CA TYR A 685 24.53 5.98 -1.33
C TYR A 685 25.53 4.96 -1.91
N PRO A 686 26.16 5.19 -3.08
CA PRO A 686 27.13 4.24 -3.64
C PRO A 686 28.31 3.95 -2.70
N ARG A 687 28.73 4.93 -1.88
CA ARG A 687 29.86 4.79 -0.95
C ARG A 687 29.43 4.65 0.51
N LYS A 688 28.12 4.58 0.79
CA LYS A 688 27.56 4.36 2.13
C LYS A 688 28.11 5.35 3.17
N ARG A 689 28.07 6.62 2.81
CA ARG A 689 28.51 7.72 3.67
C ARG A 689 27.60 8.93 3.49
N PHE A 690 27.55 9.78 4.50
CA PHE A 690 26.82 11.03 4.39
C PHE A 690 27.63 12.20 4.94
N ASN A 691 27.21 13.40 4.61
CA ASN A 691 27.71 14.63 5.18
C ASN A 691 26.52 15.54 5.49
N PHE A 692 26.61 16.24 6.61
CA PHE A 692 25.70 17.32 6.94
C PHE A 692 26.53 18.54 7.33
N THR A 693 26.29 19.65 6.63
CA THR A 693 26.91 20.94 6.93
C THR A 693 25.84 21.91 7.41
N ALA A 694 25.88 22.23 8.70
CA ALA A 694 24.95 23.18 9.31
C ALA A 694 25.08 24.57 8.67
N TYR A 695 23.95 25.25 8.49
CA TYR A 695 24.00 26.64 8.07
C TYR A 695 24.44 27.53 9.24
N PRO A 696 25.23 28.61 9.00
CA PRO A 696 25.73 29.47 10.07
C PRO A 696 24.64 30.11 10.93
N ASP A 697 23.47 30.37 10.33
CA ASP A 697 22.30 31.02 10.91
C ASP A 697 21.11 30.05 11.07
N ALA A 698 21.38 28.73 11.12
CA ALA A 698 20.36 27.72 11.33
C ALA A 698 19.61 27.92 12.66
N ASN A 699 18.27 27.90 12.62
CA ASN A 699 17.42 28.03 13.79
C ASN A 699 16.44 26.86 13.86
N VAL A 700 16.33 26.24 15.04
CA VAL A 700 15.36 25.17 15.29
C VAL A 700 13.94 25.76 15.34
N TRP A 701 13.01 25.10 14.66
CA TRP A 701 11.61 25.51 14.61
C TRP A 701 10.86 25.12 15.89
N ALA A 702 9.77 25.81 16.18
CA ALA A 702 8.87 25.41 17.25
C ALA A 702 8.14 24.11 16.85
N GLY A 703 8.23 23.08 17.69
CA GLY A 703 7.44 21.85 17.52
C GLY A 703 5.93 22.11 17.64
N ASP A 704 5.12 21.16 17.16
CA ASP A 704 3.66 21.25 17.27
C ASP A 704 3.21 21.17 18.73
N ARG A 705 2.59 22.26 19.21
CA ARG A 705 2.06 22.41 20.58
C ARG A 705 0.53 22.44 20.64
N ARG A 706 -0.17 22.18 19.52
CA ARG A 706 -1.63 22.20 19.48
C ARG A 706 -2.20 21.23 20.53
N PRO A 707 -3.18 21.65 21.36
CA PRO A 707 -3.80 20.75 22.32
C PRO A 707 -4.68 19.68 21.66
N VAL A 708 -5.18 19.95 20.45
CA VAL A 708 -6.09 19.06 19.72
C VAL A 708 -5.69 19.00 18.25
N LEU A 709 -5.53 17.78 17.76
CA LEU A 709 -5.45 17.47 16.33
C LEU A 709 -6.80 16.91 15.88
N THR A 710 -7.23 17.30 14.69
CA THR A 710 -8.48 16.86 14.06
C THR A 710 -8.21 16.38 12.63
N GLY A 711 -9.02 15.42 12.16
CA GLY A 711 -9.01 14.94 10.79
C GLY A 711 -10.43 14.74 10.28
N VAL A 712 -10.62 14.81 8.96
CA VAL A 712 -11.93 14.61 8.33
C VAL A 712 -12.16 13.13 8.06
N VAL A 713 -13.30 12.62 8.54
CA VAL A 713 -13.78 11.25 8.30
C VAL A 713 -15.22 11.37 7.80
N ASP A 714 -15.48 10.86 6.60
CA ASP A 714 -16.80 10.90 5.94
C ASP A 714 -17.41 12.32 5.88
N GLY A 715 -16.57 13.31 5.56
CA GLY A 715 -16.99 14.72 5.47
C GLY A 715 -17.20 15.42 6.82
N VAL A 716 -16.89 14.77 7.93
CA VAL A 716 -17.07 15.31 9.29
C VAL A 716 -15.71 15.46 9.98
N LEU A 717 -15.50 16.58 10.66
CA LEU A 717 -14.26 16.83 11.41
C LEU A 717 -14.30 16.09 12.75
N LYS A 718 -13.32 15.21 12.98
CA LYS A 718 -13.19 14.42 14.21
C LYS A 718 -11.88 14.68 14.92
N VAL A 719 -11.89 14.57 16.24
CA VAL A 719 -10.69 14.62 17.08
C VAL A 719 -9.81 13.40 16.77
N ALA A 720 -8.62 13.65 16.26
CA ALA A 720 -7.60 12.65 15.93
C ALA A 720 -6.61 12.44 17.09
N ALA A 721 -6.22 13.51 17.78
CA ALA A 721 -5.39 13.46 18.97
C ALA A 721 -5.65 14.61 19.93
N VAL A 722 -5.34 14.39 21.21
CA VAL A 722 -5.49 15.36 22.30
C VAL A 722 -4.26 15.31 23.20
N TRP A 723 -3.73 16.48 23.59
CA TRP A 723 -2.60 16.63 24.51
C TRP A 723 -2.97 17.54 25.68
N GLY A 724 -2.35 17.25 26.84
CA GLY A 724 -2.49 18.04 28.05
C GLY A 724 -3.76 17.74 28.86
N ASP A 725 -3.64 17.90 30.18
CA ASP A 725 -4.67 17.45 31.13
C ASP A 725 -6.03 18.14 30.97
N GLU A 726 -6.05 19.39 30.49
CA GLU A 726 -7.29 20.16 30.36
C GLU A 726 -8.13 19.71 29.16
N ALA A 727 -7.51 19.55 27.99
CA ALA A 727 -8.17 19.06 26.79
C ALA A 727 -8.55 17.58 26.94
N ALA A 728 -7.67 16.75 27.51
CA ALA A 728 -7.91 15.31 27.70
C ALA A 728 -9.06 15.00 28.68
N LYS A 729 -9.36 15.89 29.63
CA LYS A 729 -10.55 15.75 30.51
C LYS A 729 -11.87 15.98 29.78
N SER A 730 -11.84 16.83 28.75
CA SER A 730 -13.05 17.36 28.13
C SER A 730 -13.30 16.79 26.74
N LEU A 731 -12.29 16.22 26.08
CA LEU A 731 -12.33 15.72 24.71
C LEU A 731 -11.82 14.29 24.66
N LYS A 732 -12.39 13.50 23.74
CA LYS A 732 -11.90 12.16 23.44
C LYS A 732 -11.61 12.02 21.95
N VAL A 733 -10.66 11.16 21.63
CA VAL A 733 -10.39 10.74 20.25
C VAL A 733 -11.68 10.17 19.65
N GLY A 734 -12.01 10.61 18.44
CA GLY A 734 -13.26 10.27 17.75
C GLY A 734 -14.45 11.18 18.03
N ASP A 735 -14.36 12.09 19.03
CA ASP A 735 -15.36 13.14 19.22
C ASP A 735 -15.49 13.96 17.93
N THR A 736 -16.71 14.34 17.58
CA THR A 736 -17.03 15.10 16.36
C THR A 736 -17.08 16.59 16.67
N ILE A 737 -16.36 17.39 15.90
CA ILE A 737 -16.49 18.85 15.93
C ILE A 737 -17.69 19.23 15.06
N ALA A 738 -18.82 19.51 15.71
CA ALA A 738 -20.09 19.74 15.02
C ALA A 738 -20.24 21.18 14.52
N ALA A 739 -19.74 22.17 15.27
CA ALA A 739 -19.80 23.57 14.88
C ALA A 739 -18.71 24.42 15.55
N ILE A 740 -18.36 25.54 14.91
CA ILE A 740 -17.53 26.60 15.47
C ILE A 740 -18.40 27.85 15.57
N GLY A 741 -18.72 28.30 16.80
CA GLY A 741 -19.81 29.24 17.06
C GLY A 741 -21.13 28.73 16.50
N ASP A 742 -21.76 29.53 15.64
CA ASP A 742 -23.02 29.19 14.96
C ASP A 742 -22.83 28.45 13.63
N LYS A 743 -21.57 28.28 13.16
CA LYS A 743 -21.28 27.65 11.87
C LYS A 743 -21.10 26.14 12.02
N THR A 744 -22.07 25.38 11.52
CA THR A 744 -22.00 23.91 11.42
C THR A 744 -20.89 23.46 10.46
N LEU A 745 -20.20 22.37 10.82
CA LEU A 745 -19.16 21.73 10.03
C LEU A 745 -19.65 20.39 9.48
N GLU A 746 -20.02 20.37 8.19
CA GLU A 746 -20.46 19.18 7.46
C GLU A 746 -19.89 19.22 6.03
N ASN A 747 -19.76 18.05 5.40
CA ASN A 747 -19.26 17.89 4.02
C ASN A 747 -17.88 18.53 3.79
N LEU A 748 -17.01 18.46 4.79
CA LEU A 748 -15.65 18.97 4.69
C LEU A 748 -14.81 18.14 3.72
N PRO A 749 -13.92 18.76 2.94
CA PRO A 749 -12.96 18.03 2.13
C PRO A 749 -11.95 17.31 3.03
N THR A 750 -11.37 16.21 2.56
CA THR A 750 -10.38 15.41 3.31
C THR A 750 -9.15 16.21 3.75
N ASN A 751 -8.82 17.30 3.05
CA ASN A 751 -7.72 18.21 3.35
C ASN A 751 -8.13 19.43 4.21
N ALA A 752 -9.29 19.40 4.87
CA ALA A 752 -9.72 20.51 5.70
C ALA A 752 -8.66 20.82 6.79
N PRO A 753 -8.42 22.11 7.10
CA PRO A 753 -7.47 22.50 8.13
C PRO A 753 -7.82 21.93 9.51
N ASN A 754 -6.81 21.86 10.38
CA ASN A 754 -7.02 21.54 11.78
C ASN A 754 -7.93 22.59 12.47
N ILE A 755 -8.58 22.19 13.55
CA ILE A 755 -9.56 23.00 14.28
C ILE A 755 -9.05 24.38 14.72
N ASP A 756 -7.79 24.53 15.09
CA ASP A 756 -7.20 25.82 15.50
C ASP A 756 -7.24 26.85 14.36
N VAL A 757 -6.93 26.42 13.14
CA VAL A 757 -6.99 27.26 11.94
C VAL A 757 -8.44 27.65 11.64
N LEU A 758 -9.36 26.70 11.74
CA LEU A 758 -10.79 26.96 11.51
C LEU A 758 -11.37 27.93 12.55
N ILE A 759 -10.96 27.81 13.81
CA ILE A 759 -11.30 28.77 14.87
C ILE A 759 -10.77 30.16 14.51
N GLY A 760 -9.49 30.26 14.15
CA GLY A 760 -8.86 31.54 13.78
C GLY A 760 -9.55 32.24 12.62
N GLN A 761 -10.04 31.47 11.63
CA GLN A 761 -10.81 32.00 10.50
C GLN A 761 -12.22 32.47 10.89
N SER A 762 -12.82 31.86 11.92
CA SER A 762 -14.19 32.17 12.35
C SER A 762 -14.29 33.37 13.30
N GLY A 763 -13.26 33.58 14.14
CA GLY A 763 -13.32 34.53 15.27
C GLY A 763 -14.31 34.12 16.38
N ALA A 764 -14.83 32.88 16.38
CA ALA A 764 -15.79 32.41 17.37
C ALA A 764 -15.16 32.23 18.76
N ALA A 765 -15.99 32.31 19.80
CA ALA A 765 -15.57 32.08 21.19
C ALA A 765 -15.77 30.63 21.66
N THR A 766 -16.58 29.84 20.95
CA THR A 766 -16.95 28.49 21.37
C THR A 766 -16.93 27.47 20.23
N VAL A 767 -16.82 26.20 20.59
CA VAL A 767 -16.87 25.04 19.69
C VAL A 767 -17.91 24.06 20.23
N LYS A 768 -18.81 23.58 19.38
CA LYS A 768 -19.76 22.51 19.72
C LYS A 768 -19.17 21.17 19.32
N VAL A 769 -19.11 20.25 20.28
CA VAL A 769 -18.54 18.92 20.13
C VAL A 769 -19.60 17.87 20.45
N LYS A 770 -19.70 16.84 19.62
CA LYS A 770 -20.54 15.66 19.82
C LYS A 770 -19.67 14.49 20.23
N ASP A 771 -20.00 13.85 21.36
CA ASP A 771 -19.35 12.60 21.74
C ASP A 771 -19.83 11.40 20.90
N ALA A 772 -19.22 10.23 21.10
CA ALA A 772 -19.59 9.00 20.40
C ALA A 772 -21.05 8.53 20.62
N LYS A 773 -21.75 9.07 21.63
CA LYS A 773 -23.17 8.79 21.90
C LYS A 773 -24.10 9.87 21.32
N GLY A 774 -23.54 10.84 20.59
CA GLY A 774 -24.27 11.96 20.01
C GLY A 774 -24.61 13.07 21.01
N LYS A 775 -24.07 13.04 22.23
CA LYS A 775 -24.31 14.10 23.21
C LYS A 775 -23.46 15.31 22.87
N GLU A 776 -24.13 16.45 22.73
CA GLU A 776 -23.48 17.74 22.47
C GLU A 776 -22.96 18.39 23.76
N LYS A 777 -21.80 19.03 23.66
CA LYS A 777 -21.21 19.92 24.65
C LYS A 777 -20.60 21.13 23.94
N GLU A 778 -20.68 22.30 24.56
CA GLU A 778 -20.07 23.52 24.06
C GLU A 778 -18.81 23.83 24.90
N LEU A 779 -17.69 24.03 24.23
CA LEU A 779 -16.37 24.20 24.84
C LEU A 779 -15.75 25.55 24.42
N PRO A 780 -15.02 26.24 25.30
CA PRO A 780 -14.34 27.48 24.95
C PRO A 780 -13.19 27.22 23.95
N VAL A 781 -13.00 28.12 22.99
CA VAL A 781 -11.95 27.96 21.95
C VAL A 781 -10.53 27.87 22.51
N GLY A 782 -10.27 28.47 23.68
CA GLY A 782 -8.97 28.40 24.36
C GLY A 782 -8.52 26.98 24.74
N MET A 783 -9.41 25.98 24.65
CA MET A 783 -9.07 24.56 24.80
C MET A 783 -8.42 23.95 23.56
N PHE A 784 -8.60 24.56 22.39
CA PHE A 784 -8.11 24.07 21.10
C PHE A 784 -6.91 24.86 20.57
N LEU A 785 -6.55 25.96 21.22
CA LEU A 785 -5.51 26.90 20.80
C LEU A 785 -4.23 26.72 21.64
N VAL A 786 -3.08 26.96 21.03
CA VAL A 786 -1.78 26.99 21.73
C VAL A 786 -1.77 28.15 22.73
N ARG A 787 -1.33 27.90 23.96
CA ARG A 787 -1.19 28.90 25.02
C ARG A 787 0.18 29.55 25.06
#